data_AF-A0A5S3XSB7-F1
#
_entry.id   AF-A0A5S3XSB7-F1
#
_cell.length_a   1.000
_cell.length_b   1.000
_cell.length_c   1.000
_cell.angle_alpha   90.00
_cell.angle_beta   90.00
_cell.angle_gamma   90.00
#
_symmetry.space_group_name_H-M   'P 1'
#
loop_
_entity.id
_entity.type
_entity.pdbx_description
1 polymer ?
#
loop_
_entity_poly.entity_id
_entity_poly.type
_entity_poly.pdbx_seq_one_letter_code
_entity_poly.pdbx_strand_id
1 'polypeptide(L)'
;MLYRKLRKIQGVYAFVGLLLFVLGMLFTLTGNQLLLSVVSRIIPELDISVINRTVLSGGEINFTYQSKQQSITGSNIRIEMSWFDCDTLCIKSDVDHIEVTQHDTADVAINKPVQVVDEQGSNVAEGNDTTSLSVTFPISITLKYLNVKRLMVNSPTQTVSLDDFKLSASLQESTVQIDTLQLSSVNLELIQQIDSQANKLETIIPALVPKEVFLPLTVNVVKAHVSEISIVQAQQQHVLREIEMSLFVMGSHFQLSDVHMAYKDLHLRSNAQLNTKDWRVDSFTTLTTPTQLLSLKTMGTFSNLTVVTSGQGSVAGDVVGHLDLTTPNWPFTVEGAFTQKARVAGGALNIGSIEAGELTLQAQGHANKYHAVLQGSAAATKLGTLSSRISLYGGMTHLNVDEAKLIINEARTNFKAKLDWDTGVFATIQGDLQKLPLGMLVENIQTRLTGEFHAKFNKVGEAWLLAVDKLSLKGDSQDIPLGAEVKLTLNEQGYGAIEQLELNYGESIVQLSGVMGDEIDLSGRFNIDHKHNALLAIDAHLTGEVTLKGDHNHPHVYVKSNVSHIKYDNAVISNGKITADVNLEKGWESDINMTFAHLSLANEQLENIMLSLAGNKQQHTIHLNSAGTIATQIEIQGGLEKAQWQGRLSHAKITYLDLPIELVSPVQFLVSNKKSEIMPHCWAVKRSEVCLQAQHTVDLAGHAAMSLSKVDLSDFNTLTDKWQMAGVGKGEVNAKWFAGELLDANAVLDFKGTSIRADFAQQARVLPAESINVVMRSDKDHMALDWHLTSSLFGNLKGDMDVPIADYRNATAKLIVDDVNLAKLSPFMEQVVQQPMALSGILNADVSILNGFEKPNFHGAMQLTQFAVKSPVSPVAIHKSNVEVTFNKQQADIKGLFYAVEGGDLTLSGDLVWQESLALSLNASGQDFLVSPQPGIELGLSPDLTITYAHNQAEISGELVVPYGRIAIESLPQGVVQVSDDQYILDEQIVGNDDSLIDYDLDLSMKILDDLRVTALGLDSYITGDLDVTKQTETPLIVTGELSLREGKYRAFGQDLLIDHGQIGFNGSPDKPYLNVSAIRNPQVTADNVKVGVELTGSATQPVLTVFSEPAMDQAQALAYLLNGEPLGQSDSDNNTMLTQFLLSQSIERSEGVVAKAGEKLGINDVNLTAKGSGDSTQVEVSGYITPNVQVSYRVGVFDSLSEIAVRYRVFSKMYIEATSGLYDSIDLLYKFDRGE
;
A
#
# COMPACT_ATOMS: atom_id res chain seq x y z
N MET A 1 -123.47 -24.21 95.44
CA MET A 1 -123.33 -24.56 94.00
C MET A 1 -123.01 -23.34 93.12
N LEU A 2 -122.31 -22.30 93.61
CA LEU A 2 -121.93 -21.11 92.84
C LEU A 2 -120.39 -20.91 92.67
N TYR A 3 -119.56 -21.75 93.30
CA TYR A 3 -118.10 -21.55 93.34
C TYR A 3 -117.31 -22.33 92.25
N ARG A 4 -117.96 -23.24 91.50
CA ARG A 4 -117.30 -24.12 90.51
C ARG A 4 -117.43 -23.67 89.05
N LYS A 5 -118.22 -22.61 88.76
CA LYS A 5 -118.40 -22.04 87.41
C LYS A 5 -117.52 -20.83 87.09
N LEU A 6 -116.84 -20.21 88.07
CA LEU A 6 -115.93 -19.08 87.81
C LEU A 6 -114.53 -19.48 87.31
N ARG A 7 -114.10 -20.75 87.47
CA ARG A 7 -112.73 -21.19 87.11
C ARG A 7 -112.53 -21.57 85.63
N LYS A 8 -113.61 -21.85 84.88
CA LYS A 8 -113.54 -22.20 83.43
C LYS A 8 -113.63 -20.99 82.49
N ILE A 9 -114.18 -19.88 82.97
CA ILE A 9 -114.24 -18.63 82.20
C ILE A 9 -112.88 -17.92 82.21
N GLN A 10 -112.10 -18.04 83.29
CA GLN A 10 -110.73 -17.53 83.34
C GLN A 10 -109.76 -18.23 82.36
N GLY A 11 -109.98 -19.50 82.02
CA GLY A 11 -109.13 -20.25 81.08
C GLY A 11 -109.36 -19.89 79.60
N VAL A 12 -110.61 -19.60 79.20
CA VAL A 12 -110.92 -19.20 77.81
C VAL A 12 -110.57 -17.72 77.58
N TYR A 13 -110.78 -16.83 78.55
CA TYR A 13 -110.28 -15.46 78.45
C TYR A 13 -108.75 -15.40 78.56
N ALA A 14 -108.11 -16.31 79.30
CA ALA A 14 -106.65 -16.46 79.25
C ALA A 14 -106.19 -17.01 77.90
N PHE A 15 -106.88 -17.97 77.28
CA PHE A 15 -106.49 -18.53 75.98
C PHE A 15 -106.76 -17.57 74.81
N VAL A 16 -107.91 -16.90 74.77
CA VAL A 16 -108.24 -15.88 73.75
C VAL A 16 -107.42 -14.62 73.99
N GLY A 17 -107.17 -14.24 75.25
CA GLY A 17 -106.24 -13.17 75.61
C GLY A 17 -104.81 -13.50 75.20
N LEU A 18 -104.37 -14.74 75.40
CA LEU A 18 -103.06 -15.23 74.94
C LEU A 18 -103.00 -15.33 73.41
N LEU A 19 -104.07 -15.76 72.74
CA LEU A 19 -104.13 -15.86 71.28
C LEU A 19 -104.17 -14.48 70.62
N LEU A 20 -104.94 -13.52 71.15
CA LEU A 20 -104.92 -12.12 70.71
C LEU A 20 -103.62 -11.41 71.07
N PHE A 21 -102.98 -11.78 72.19
CA PHE A 21 -101.65 -11.31 72.55
C PHE A 21 -100.58 -11.88 71.59
N VAL A 22 -100.69 -13.15 71.19
CA VAL A 22 -99.79 -13.81 70.22
C VAL A 22 -100.01 -13.29 68.80
N LEU A 23 -101.26 -13.13 68.35
CA LEU A 23 -101.59 -12.49 67.07
C LEU A 23 -101.19 -11.01 67.05
N GLY A 24 -101.42 -10.29 68.15
CA GLY A 24 -100.96 -8.91 68.33
C GLY A 24 -99.43 -8.82 68.31
N MET A 25 -98.74 -9.77 68.94
CA MET A 25 -97.27 -9.87 68.90
C MET A 25 -96.74 -10.16 67.49
N LEU A 26 -97.36 -11.07 66.74
CA LEU A 26 -96.88 -11.50 65.43
C LEU A 26 -97.24 -10.54 64.28
N PHE A 27 -98.38 -9.85 64.35
CA PHE A 27 -98.94 -9.09 63.21
C PHE A 27 -99.08 -7.57 63.44
N THR A 28 -98.62 -7.03 64.58
CA THR A 28 -98.53 -5.58 64.78
C THR A 28 -97.07 -5.13 64.90
N LEU A 29 -96.77 -3.90 64.47
CA LEU A 29 -95.41 -3.34 64.52
C LEU A 29 -94.88 -3.28 65.96
N THR A 30 -95.71 -2.79 66.89
CA THR A 30 -95.37 -2.70 68.32
C THR A 30 -95.19 -4.08 68.95
N GLY A 31 -95.99 -5.07 68.53
CA GLY A 31 -95.87 -6.47 68.93
C GLY A 31 -94.56 -7.11 68.47
N ASN A 32 -94.17 -6.89 67.21
CA ASN A 32 -92.92 -7.39 66.63
C ASN A 32 -91.71 -6.74 67.30
N GLN A 33 -91.73 -5.42 67.57
CA GLN A 33 -90.66 -4.75 68.31
C GLN A 33 -90.50 -5.33 69.72
N LEU A 34 -91.60 -5.68 70.39
CA LEU A 34 -91.58 -6.30 71.72
C LEU A 34 -91.06 -7.75 71.66
N LEU A 35 -91.47 -8.52 70.63
CA LEU A 35 -90.98 -9.87 70.35
C LEU A 35 -89.47 -9.87 70.08
N LEU A 36 -89.00 -8.93 69.26
CA LEU A 36 -87.58 -8.79 68.92
C LEU A 36 -86.77 -8.30 70.11
N SER A 37 -87.32 -7.42 70.95
CA SER A 37 -86.70 -7.03 72.22
C SER A 37 -86.62 -8.18 73.22
N VAL A 38 -87.52 -9.17 73.13
CA VAL A 38 -87.42 -10.43 73.89
C VAL A 38 -86.36 -11.35 73.29
N VAL A 39 -86.30 -11.47 71.95
CA VAL A 39 -85.28 -12.26 71.25
C VAL A 39 -83.87 -11.75 71.54
N SER A 40 -83.64 -10.43 71.50
CA SER A 40 -82.35 -9.83 71.85
C SER A 40 -81.99 -9.95 73.33
N ARG A 41 -82.98 -10.22 74.21
CA ARG A 41 -82.74 -10.59 75.62
C ARG A 41 -82.39 -12.06 75.83
N ILE A 42 -82.95 -12.95 75.01
CA ILE A 42 -82.70 -14.40 75.07
C ILE A 42 -81.33 -14.73 74.44
N ILE A 43 -80.95 -13.98 73.42
CA ILE A 43 -79.68 -14.10 72.72
C ILE A 43 -78.98 -12.74 72.87
N PRO A 44 -78.19 -12.52 73.94
CA PRO A 44 -77.53 -11.24 74.21
C PRO A 44 -76.55 -10.82 73.10
N GLU A 45 -76.11 -11.79 72.31
CA GLU A 45 -75.25 -11.65 71.16
C GLU A 45 -75.98 -11.13 69.91
N LEU A 46 -77.32 -11.03 69.91
CA LEU A 46 -78.11 -10.70 68.73
C LEU A 46 -78.97 -9.46 68.96
N ASP A 47 -78.61 -8.36 68.31
CA ASP A 47 -79.43 -7.14 68.25
C ASP A 47 -80.22 -7.12 66.94
N ILE A 48 -81.55 -6.97 67.02
CA ILE A 48 -82.42 -6.94 65.84
C ILE A 48 -83.38 -5.76 65.98
N SER A 49 -83.42 -4.90 64.96
CA SER A 49 -84.34 -3.79 64.86
C SER A 49 -85.19 -3.89 63.60
N VAL A 50 -86.46 -3.48 63.73
CA VAL A 50 -87.42 -3.43 62.63
C VAL A 50 -87.90 -2.01 62.47
N ILE A 51 -87.80 -1.50 61.24
CA ILE A 51 -87.87 -0.07 60.95
C ILE A 51 -89.31 0.38 60.69
N ASN A 52 -90.04 -0.28 59.78
CA ASN A 52 -91.23 0.32 59.15
C ASN A 52 -92.48 -0.60 59.00
N ARG A 53 -92.35 -1.93 58.99
CA ARG A 53 -93.47 -2.90 58.88
C ARG A 53 -93.19 -4.19 59.66
N THR A 54 -94.15 -5.11 59.74
CA THR A 54 -93.95 -6.39 60.43
C THR A 54 -92.98 -7.30 59.68
N VAL A 55 -92.20 -8.12 60.41
CA VAL A 55 -91.14 -9.00 59.90
C VAL A 55 -91.62 -9.92 58.78
N LEU A 56 -92.82 -10.48 58.92
CA LEU A 56 -93.37 -11.47 58.00
C LEU A 56 -94.06 -10.88 56.76
N SER A 57 -94.16 -9.55 56.66
CA SER A 57 -94.85 -8.82 55.58
C SER A 57 -93.91 -7.88 54.79
N GLY A 58 -92.63 -8.23 54.69
CA GLY A 58 -91.64 -7.43 53.98
C GLY A 58 -91.17 -6.16 54.71
N GLY A 59 -91.23 -6.14 56.04
CA GLY A 59 -90.61 -5.06 56.82
C GLY A 59 -89.09 -5.10 56.76
N GLU A 60 -88.47 -3.91 56.78
CA GLU A 60 -87.00 -3.80 56.79
C GLU A 60 -86.44 -4.15 58.17
N ILE A 61 -85.55 -5.13 58.17
CA ILE A 61 -84.88 -5.66 59.35
C ILE A 61 -83.40 -5.34 59.24
N ASN A 62 -82.86 -4.77 60.32
CA ASN A 62 -81.42 -4.72 60.54
C ASN A 62 -81.08 -5.64 61.71
N PHE A 63 -80.03 -6.44 61.57
CA PHE A 63 -79.53 -7.23 62.68
C PHE A 63 -78.02 -7.11 62.80
N THR A 64 -77.55 -7.24 64.03
CA THR A 64 -76.14 -7.38 64.37
C THR A 64 -76.03 -8.56 65.32
N TYR A 65 -75.38 -9.61 64.87
CA TYR A 65 -74.99 -10.76 65.69
C TYR A 65 -73.50 -10.62 66.03
N GLN A 66 -73.12 -10.73 67.29
CA GLN A 66 -71.74 -10.61 67.74
C GLN A 66 -71.42 -11.72 68.74
N SER A 67 -70.61 -12.68 68.29
CA SER A 67 -70.05 -13.75 69.11
C SER A 67 -68.56 -13.54 69.37
N LYS A 68 -67.92 -14.41 70.17
CA LYS A 68 -66.46 -14.38 70.39
C LYS A 68 -65.63 -14.65 69.13
N GLN A 69 -66.16 -15.34 68.14
CA GLN A 69 -65.42 -15.78 66.94
C GLN A 69 -65.80 -15.00 65.68
N GLN A 70 -66.98 -14.38 65.64
CA GLN A 70 -67.49 -13.70 64.45
C GLN A 70 -68.56 -12.67 64.80
N SER A 71 -68.62 -11.58 64.03
CA SER A 71 -69.74 -10.65 63.99
C SER A 71 -70.40 -10.69 62.62
N ILE A 72 -71.73 -10.72 62.58
CA ILE A 72 -72.52 -10.70 61.36
C ILE A 72 -73.48 -9.52 61.44
N THR A 73 -73.38 -8.58 60.51
CA THR A 73 -74.30 -7.46 60.36
C THR A 73 -75.12 -7.65 59.09
N GLY A 74 -76.42 -7.41 59.18
CA GLY A 74 -77.32 -7.41 58.03
C GLY A 74 -78.14 -6.13 58.03
N SER A 75 -78.22 -5.44 56.89
CA SER A 75 -78.99 -4.21 56.75
C SER A 75 -80.01 -4.26 55.62
N ASN A 76 -81.15 -3.61 55.86
CA ASN A 76 -82.32 -3.50 54.99
C ASN A 76 -82.80 -4.85 54.46
N ILE A 77 -82.83 -5.86 55.32
CA ILE A 77 -83.31 -7.20 54.95
C ILE A 77 -84.83 -7.17 54.89
N ARG A 78 -85.37 -7.48 53.71
CA ARG A 78 -86.81 -7.69 53.50
C ARG A 78 -87.04 -9.15 53.20
N ILE A 79 -87.84 -9.80 54.04
CA ILE A 79 -88.26 -11.18 53.85
C ILE A 79 -89.78 -11.18 53.71
N GLU A 80 -90.25 -11.70 52.59
CA GLU A 80 -91.66 -11.99 52.36
C GLU A 80 -91.82 -13.51 52.31
N MET A 81 -92.67 -14.02 53.21
CA MET A 81 -93.05 -15.42 53.20
C MET A 81 -94.52 -15.52 52.86
N SER A 82 -94.82 -16.27 51.81
CA SER A 82 -96.18 -16.63 51.45
C SER A 82 -96.35 -18.14 51.43
N TRP A 83 -97.41 -18.59 52.07
CA TRP A 83 -97.76 -20.01 52.14
C TRP A 83 -98.65 -20.33 50.93
N PHE A 84 -98.32 -21.39 50.20
CA PHE A 84 -99.09 -21.89 49.03
C PHE A 84 -99.06 -21.02 47.75
N ASP A 85 -98.19 -20.00 47.65
CA ASP A 85 -98.07 -19.10 46.49
C ASP A 85 -97.20 -19.64 45.35
N CYS A 86 -96.26 -20.55 45.65
CA CYS A 86 -95.48 -21.27 44.66
C CYS A 86 -95.42 -22.76 45.00
N ASP A 87 -94.93 -23.09 46.19
CA ASP A 87 -94.93 -24.42 46.80
C ASP A 87 -95.56 -24.37 48.22
N THR A 88 -95.23 -25.30 49.12
CA THR A 88 -95.72 -25.29 50.51
C THR A 88 -95.32 -23.98 51.22
N LEU A 89 -94.08 -23.54 51.02
CA LEU A 89 -93.56 -22.26 51.53
C LEU A 89 -92.78 -21.54 50.44
N CYS A 90 -93.21 -20.32 50.12
CA CYS A 90 -92.55 -19.44 49.17
C CYS A 90 -91.80 -18.33 49.90
N ILE A 91 -90.51 -18.20 49.63
CA ILE A 91 -89.65 -17.18 50.23
C ILE A 91 -89.17 -16.24 49.13
N LYS A 92 -89.32 -14.94 49.36
CA LYS A 92 -88.68 -13.87 48.59
C LYS A 92 -87.85 -13.04 49.55
N SER A 93 -86.62 -12.72 49.16
CA SER A 93 -85.77 -11.88 49.98
C SER A 93 -84.95 -10.90 49.16
N ASP A 94 -84.97 -9.65 49.60
CA ASP A 94 -84.07 -8.59 49.13
C ASP A 94 -83.23 -8.11 50.31
N VAL A 95 -81.92 -8.06 50.12
CA VAL A 95 -80.94 -7.66 51.12
C VAL A 95 -79.99 -6.65 50.50
N ASP A 96 -79.82 -5.49 51.12
CA ASP A 96 -78.87 -4.50 50.61
C ASP A 96 -77.44 -4.88 50.98
N HIS A 97 -77.20 -5.19 52.26
CA HIS A 97 -75.85 -5.50 52.72
C HIS A 97 -75.82 -6.56 53.83
N ILE A 98 -74.93 -7.53 53.68
CA ILE A 98 -74.55 -8.46 54.75
C ILE A 98 -73.03 -8.35 54.91
N GLU A 99 -72.54 -8.20 56.12
CA GLU A 99 -71.12 -8.23 56.42
C GLU A 99 -70.85 -9.25 57.54
N VAL A 100 -69.90 -10.15 57.29
CA VAL A 100 -69.46 -11.18 58.21
C VAL A 100 -68.00 -10.90 58.54
N THR A 101 -67.68 -10.54 59.77
CA THR A 101 -66.31 -10.30 60.22
C THR A 101 -65.89 -11.38 61.21
N GLN A 102 -64.97 -12.24 60.80
CA GLN A 102 -64.35 -13.23 61.68
C GLN A 102 -63.28 -12.55 62.55
N HIS A 103 -63.33 -12.82 63.85
CA HIS A 103 -62.36 -12.31 64.82
C HIS A 103 -61.30 -13.38 65.08
N ASP A 104 -60.04 -12.95 65.17
CA ASP A 104 -58.90 -13.83 65.36
C ASP A 104 -58.99 -14.58 66.70
N THR A 105 -59.02 -15.92 66.65
CA THR A 105 -58.89 -16.77 67.83
C THR A 105 -57.55 -17.48 67.75
N ALA A 106 -56.54 -16.87 68.37
CA ALA A 106 -55.24 -17.47 68.58
C ALA A 106 -55.36 -18.67 69.55
N ASP A 107 -55.73 -19.86 69.05
CA ASP A 107 -55.44 -21.17 69.69
C ASP A 107 -55.89 -22.42 68.89
N VAL A 108 -55.80 -22.43 67.55
CA VAL A 108 -55.89 -23.69 66.78
C VAL A 108 -54.73 -23.79 65.78
N ALA A 109 -53.61 -24.33 66.25
CA ALA A 109 -52.50 -24.73 65.39
C ALA A 109 -52.92 -25.95 64.54
N ILE A 110 -53.27 -25.71 63.26
CA ILE A 110 -53.56 -26.77 62.26
C ILE A 110 -52.29 -27.24 61.54
N ASN A 111 -51.09 -26.78 61.93
CA ASN A 111 -49.82 -27.26 61.36
C ASN A 111 -49.00 -28.04 62.40
N LYS A 112 -49.41 -29.28 62.65
CA LYS A 112 -48.46 -30.35 62.99
C LYS A 112 -48.65 -31.49 61.99
N PRO A 113 -47.65 -31.81 61.16
CA PRO A 113 -47.69 -33.04 60.39
C PRO A 113 -47.82 -34.22 61.35
N VAL A 114 -48.77 -35.11 61.05
CA VAL A 114 -48.91 -36.40 61.72
C VAL A 114 -47.58 -37.13 61.58
N GLN A 115 -46.92 -37.40 62.71
CA GLN A 115 -45.77 -38.29 62.72
C GLN A 115 -46.23 -39.68 62.28
N VAL A 116 -45.62 -40.18 61.21
CA VAL A 116 -45.72 -41.57 60.79
C VAL A 116 -45.17 -42.43 61.92
N VAL A 117 -46.05 -43.18 62.56
CA VAL A 117 -45.70 -44.24 63.52
C VAL A 117 -45.28 -45.45 62.70
N ASP A 118 -44.08 -45.97 62.99
CA ASP A 118 -43.54 -47.21 62.46
C ASP A 118 -44.49 -48.40 62.69
N GLU A 119 -44.48 -49.31 61.71
CA GLU A 119 -45.19 -50.57 61.70
C GLU A 119 -44.94 -51.41 62.96
N GLN A 120 -45.97 -51.64 63.77
CA GLN A 120 -46.23 -52.96 64.37
C GLN A 120 -47.73 -53.21 64.46
N GLY A 121 -48.15 -54.34 63.90
CA GLY A 121 -49.54 -54.69 63.68
C GLY A 121 -50.38 -54.80 64.95
N SER A 122 -51.67 -54.51 64.80
CA SER A 122 -52.74 -55.08 65.62
C SER A 122 -54.05 -54.95 64.87
N ASN A 123 -54.69 -56.10 64.65
CA ASN A 123 -56.04 -56.25 64.14
C ASN A 123 -57.01 -55.33 64.89
N VAL A 124 -57.77 -54.52 64.15
CA VAL A 124 -59.03 -53.95 64.63
C VAL A 124 -60.09 -54.19 63.57
N ALA A 125 -61.20 -54.74 64.05
CA ALA A 125 -62.26 -55.38 63.31
C ALA A 125 -62.97 -54.47 62.29
N GLU A 126 -63.44 -55.13 61.22
CA GLU A 126 -64.51 -54.66 60.34
C GLU A 126 -65.70 -54.13 61.16
N GLY A 127 -65.95 -52.83 61.05
CA GLY A 127 -67.19 -52.19 61.44
C GLY A 127 -67.90 -51.70 60.19
N ASN A 128 -68.71 -52.57 59.58
CA ASN A 128 -69.79 -52.16 58.70
C ASN A 128 -70.78 -51.29 59.49
N ASP A 129 -71.11 -50.12 58.94
CA ASP A 129 -72.39 -49.41 59.02
C ASP A 129 -72.18 -47.88 59.07
N THR A 130 -71.80 -47.29 57.93
CA THR A 130 -72.27 -45.94 57.62
C THR A 130 -73.65 -46.06 57.01
N THR A 131 -74.68 -46.13 57.87
CA THR A 131 -76.05 -45.83 57.45
C THR A 131 -76.05 -44.46 56.79
N SER A 132 -76.27 -44.42 55.48
CA SER A 132 -76.49 -43.22 54.69
C SER A 132 -77.65 -42.43 55.31
N LEU A 133 -77.34 -41.38 56.06
CA LEU A 133 -78.32 -40.42 56.55
C LEU A 133 -78.83 -39.62 55.35
N SER A 134 -79.86 -40.13 54.67
CA SER A 134 -80.63 -39.35 53.70
C SER A 134 -81.45 -38.33 54.47
N VAL A 135 -81.13 -37.05 54.31
CA VAL A 135 -81.92 -35.96 54.90
C VAL A 135 -83.12 -35.74 53.98
N THR A 136 -84.31 -36.12 54.44
CA THR A 136 -85.57 -35.88 53.72
C THR A 136 -86.34 -34.77 54.42
N PHE A 137 -86.66 -33.71 53.68
CA PHE A 137 -87.44 -32.60 54.19
C PHE A 137 -88.94 -32.89 54.03
N PRO A 138 -89.75 -32.70 55.09
CA PRO A 138 -91.18 -33.02 55.08
C PRO A 138 -92.04 -32.00 54.31
N ILE A 139 -91.47 -30.86 53.90
CA ILE A 139 -92.15 -29.80 53.16
C ILE A 139 -91.29 -29.32 51.99
N SER A 140 -91.92 -28.95 50.87
CA SER A 140 -91.25 -28.29 49.75
C SER A 140 -91.08 -26.80 50.02
N ILE A 141 -89.86 -26.30 49.88
CA ILE A 141 -89.53 -24.89 50.11
C ILE A 141 -88.95 -24.32 48.83
N THR A 142 -89.56 -23.25 48.33
CA THR A 142 -89.07 -22.56 47.13
C THR A 142 -88.67 -21.14 47.45
N LEU A 143 -87.40 -20.85 47.18
CA LEU A 143 -86.81 -19.52 47.19
C LEU A 143 -86.94 -18.94 45.79
N LYS A 144 -88.01 -18.16 45.56
CA LYS A 144 -88.31 -17.60 44.24
C LYS A 144 -87.21 -16.63 43.79
N TYR A 145 -86.72 -15.82 44.72
CA TYR A 145 -85.48 -15.09 44.57
C TYR A 145 -84.92 -14.69 45.94
N LEU A 146 -83.61 -14.67 46.03
CA LEU A 146 -82.81 -13.98 47.03
C LEU A 146 -81.88 -13.03 46.28
N ASN A 147 -82.07 -11.73 46.46
CA ASN A 147 -81.17 -10.71 45.91
C ASN A 147 -80.38 -10.09 47.05
N VAL A 148 -79.06 -10.19 47.01
CA VAL A 148 -78.15 -9.54 47.96
C VAL A 148 -77.28 -8.58 47.16
N LYS A 149 -77.46 -7.26 47.32
CA LYS A 149 -76.65 -6.28 46.56
C LYS A 149 -75.18 -6.35 46.91
N ARG A 150 -74.84 -6.55 48.18
CA ARG A 150 -73.46 -6.73 48.63
C ARG A 150 -73.35 -7.64 49.84
N LEU A 151 -72.60 -8.73 49.71
CA LEU A 151 -72.20 -9.58 50.83
C LEU A 151 -70.68 -9.44 51.03
N MET A 152 -70.23 -9.06 52.21
CA MET A 152 -68.82 -8.98 52.57
C MET A 152 -68.48 -10.01 53.65
N VAL A 153 -67.35 -10.69 53.51
CA VAL A 153 -66.78 -11.58 54.50
C VAL A 153 -65.35 -11.12 54.76
N ASN A 154 -65.13 -10.53 55.92
CA ASN A 154 -63.81 -10.12 56.38
C ASN A 154 -63.26 -11.22 57.31
N SER A 155 -62.01 -11.62 57.08
CA SER A 155 -61.27 -12.55 57.95
C SER A 155 -59.85 -12.02 58.14
N PRO A 156 -59.08 -12.52 59.12
CA PRO A 156 -57.73 -12.02 59.40
C PRO A 156 -56.77 -12.10 58.21
N THR A 157 -56.98 -13.03 57.29
CA THR A 157 -56.09 -13.29 56.14
C THR A 157 -56.66 -12.83 54.80
N GLN A 158 -57.96 -12.52 54.73
CA GLN A 158 -58.61 -12.19 53.46
C GLN A 158 -59.95 -11.46 53.66
N THR A 159 -60.28 -10.61 52.69
CA THR A 159 -61.58 -9.95 52.54
C THR A 159 -62.24 -10.44 51.26
N VAL A 160 -63.46 -10.96 51.35
CA VAL A 160 -64.28 -11.40 50.21
C VAL A 160 -65.47 -10.47 50.09
N SER A 161 -65.72 -9.89 48.91
CA SER A 161 -66.97 -9.19 48.62
C SER A 161 -67.67 -9.82 47.42
N LEU A 162 -68.98 -10.03 47.53
CA LEU A 162 -69.87 -10.53 46.49
C LEU A 162 -70.87 -9.41 46.17
N ASP A 163 -70.91 -8.93 44.94
CA ASP A 163 -71.85 -7.90 44.50
C ASP A 163 -72.95 -8.50 43.59
N ASP A 164 -74.17 -8.00 43.77
CA ASP A 164 -75.41 -8.40 43.08
C ASP A 164 -75.64 -9.92 43.06
N PHE A 165 -75.50 -10.59 44.20
CA PHE A 165 -75.80 -12.00 44.34
C PHE A 165 -77.30 -12.27 44.20
N LYS A 166 -77.68 -13.01 43.15
CA LYS A 166 -79.06 -13.42 42.89
C LYS A 166 -79.15 -14.93 42.89
N LEU A 167 -80.07 -15.47 43.68
CA LEU A 167 -80.27 -16.91 43.82
C LEU A 167 -81.76 -17.26 43.70
N SER A 168 -82.09 -18.22 42.85
CA SER A 168 -83.39 -18.90 42.86
C SER A 168 -83.18 -20.40 43.05
N ALA A 169 -83.83 -20.98 44.05
CA ALA A 169 -83.65 -22.37 44.41
C ALA A 169 -84.95 -23.00 44.91
N SER A 170 -85.11 -24.30 44.70
CA SER A 170 -86.17 -25.11 45.27
C SER A 170 -85.57 -26.31 46.00
N LEU A 171 -86.16 -26.64 47.15
CA LEU A 171 -85.83 -27.79 47.96
C LEU A 171 -87.06 -28.70 48.00
N GLN A 172 -86.94 -29.90 47.43
CA GLN A 172 -87.99 -30.91 47.43
C GLN A 172 -87.40 -32.26 47.84
N GLU A 173 -87.97 -32.87 48.89
CA GLU A 173 -87.51 -34.13 49.48
C GLU A 173 -86.04 -34.08 49.90
N SER A 174 -85.13 -34.66 49.10
CA SER A 174 -83.68 -34.66 49.32
C SER A 174 -82.92 -33.98 48.18
N THR A 175 -83.62 -33.25 47.32
CA THR A 175 -83.06 -32.57 46.14
C THR A 175 -83.13 -31.07 46.30
N VAL A 176 -81.98 -30.43 46.15
CA VAL A 176 -81.83 -28.98 46.03
C VAL A 176 -81.61 -28.67 44.56
N GLN A 177 -82.57 -28.02 43.91
CA GLN A 177 -82.44 -27.52 42.56
C GLN A 177 -82.20 -26.00 42.59
N ILE A 178 -81.05 -25.57 42.08
CA ILE A 178 -80.68 -24.16 41.94
C ILE A 178 -80.85 -23.81 40.46
N ASP A 179 -81.93 -23.10 40.13
CA ASP A 179 -82.27 -22.75 38.75
C ASP A 179 -81.39 -21.61 38.20
N THR A 180 -81.05 -20.65 39.06
CA THR A 180 -80.19 -19.51 38.70
C THR A 180 -79.38 -19.09 39.91
N LEU A 181 -78.06 -19.02 39.74
CA LEU A 181 -77.13 -18.33 40.64
C LEU A 181 -76.35 -17.32 39.81
N GLN A 182 -76.51 -16.03 40.09
CA GLN A 182 -75.83 -14.96 39.34
C GLN A 182 -75.11 -14.00 40.28
N LEU A 183 -73.89 -13.62 39.91
CA LEU A 183 -73.06 -12.63 40.60
C LEU A 183 -72.47 -11.64 39.57
N SER A 184 -72.50 -10.34 39.88
CA SER A 184 -71.84 -9.32 39.04
C SER A 184 -70.33 -9.37 39.26
N SER A 185 -69.89 -9.29 40.52
CA SER A 185 -68.46 -9.37 40.86
C SER A 185 -68.22 -10.13 42.15
N VAL A 186 -67.09 -10.84 42.20
CA VAL A 186 -66.51 -11.38 43.43
C VAL A 186 -65.13 -10.75 43.57
N ASN A 187 -64.90 -9.95 44.61
CA ASN A 187 -63.58 -9.40 44.91
C ASN A 187 -62.98 -10.15 46.10
N LEU A 188 -61.80 -10.74 45.90
CA LEU A 188 -61.02 -11.39 46.94
C LEU A 188 -59.73 -10.59 47.14
N GLU A 189 -59.58 -9.97 48.30
CA GLU A 189 -58.36 -9.28 48.70
C GLU A 189 -57.62 -10.13 49.75
N LEU A 190 -56.43 -10.60 49.40
CA LEU A 190 -55.60 -11.43 50.28
C LEU A 190 -54.65 -10.54 51.09
N ILE A 191 -54.77 -10.57 52.42
CA ILE A 191 -53.93 -9.81 53.34
C ILE A 191 -52.66 -10.63 53.61
N GLN A 192 -51.53 -10.20 53.05
CA GLN A 192 -50.26 -10.91 53.18
C GLN A 192 -49.67 -10.74 54.58
N GLN A 193 -49.53 -11.83 55.35
CA GLN A 193 -48.56 -11.87 56.45
C GLN A 193 -47.17 -11.99 55.85
N ILE A 194 -46.35 -10.95 55.99
CA ILE A 194 -44.94 -10.98 55.59
C ILE A 194 -44.18 -11.77 56.66
N ASP A 195 -44.07 -13.08 56.48
CA ASP A 195 -43.10 -13.88 57.21
C ASP A 195 -41.76 -13.82 56.45
N SER A 196 -40.87 -12.94 56.92
CA SER A 196 -39.53 -12.69 56.35
C SER A 196 -38.51 -13.72 56.83
N GLN A 197 -38.84 -15.01 56.79
CA GLN A 197 -37.85 -16.08 56.86
C GLN A 197 -37.84 -16.81 55.52
N ALA A 198 -36.68 -16.82 54.86
CA ALA A 198 -36.43 -17.60 53.66
C ALA A 198 -36.61 -19.09 54.00
N ASN A 199 -37.85 -19.57 53.86
CA ASN A 199 -38.20 -20.96 54.08
C ASN A 199 -37.50 -21.81 53.01
N LYS A 200 -36.64 -22.71 53.48
CA LYS A 200 -36.07 -23.81 52.70
C LYS A 200 -37.20 -24.51 51.94
N LEU A 201 -37.02 -24.78 50.65
CA LEU A 201 -38.06 -25.45 49.87
C LEU A 201 -38.38 -26.81 50.53
N GLU A 202 -39.66 -27.03 50.85
CA GLU A 202 -40.12 -28.34 51.28
C GLU A 202 -39.95 -29.32 50.12
N THR A 203 -39.16 -30.38 50.35
CA THR A 203 -38.76 -31.37 49.33
C THR A 203 -39.65 -32.61 49.31
N ILE A 204 -40.81 -32.55 49.98
CA ILE A 204 -41.78 -33.64 50.09
C ILE A 204 -43.15 -33.11 49.67
N ILE A 205 -43.64 -33.59 48.54
CA ILE A 205 -45.06 -33.44 48.19
C ILE A 205 -45.84 -34.53 48.93
N PRO A 206 -46.80 -34.19 49.79
CA PRO A 206 -47.56 -35.19 50.53
C PRO A 206 -48.40 -36.06 49.59
N ALA A 207 -48.57 -37.33 49.97
CA ALA A 207 -49.53 -38.23 49.33
C ALA A 207 -50.96 -37.67 49.44
N LEU A 208 -51.69 -37.65 48.33
CA LEU A 208 -53.13 -37.42 48.36
C LEU A 208 -53.81 -38.72 48.78
N VAL A 209 -54.14 -38.82 50.07
CA VAL A 209 -54.99 -39.90 50.63
C VAL A 209 -56.37 -39.33 50.95
N PRO A 210 -57.20 -39.09 49.94
CA PRO A 210 -58.45 -38.39 50.14
C PRO A 210 -59.51 -39.31 50.78
N LYS A 211 -60.25 -38.77 51.76
CA LYS A 211 -61.40 -39.45 52.38
C LYS A 211 -62.64 -39.32 51.51
N GLU A 212 -63.49 -40.34 51.42
CA GLU A 212 -64.74 -40.26 50.66
C GLU A 212 -65.56 -39.02 51.07
N VAL A 213 -65.92 -38.22 50.07
CA VAL A 213 -66.82 -37.08 50.22
C VAL A 213 -68.19 -37.49 49.72
N PHE A 214 -69.12 -37.71 50.64
CA PHE A 214 -70.50 -38.09 50.34
C PHE A 214 -71.44 -36.93 50.66
N LEU A 215 -72.21 -36.46 49.68
CA LEU A 215 -73.24 -35.46 49.89
C LEU A 215 -74.61 -36.15 50.11
N PRO A 216 -75.25 -36.00 51.28
CA PRO A 216 -76.52 -36.67 51.61
C PRO A 216 -77.74 -36.08 50.88
N LEU A 217 -77.55 -34.98 50.15
CA LEU A 217 -78.56 -34.31 49.34
C LEU A 217 -78.11 -34.32 47.88
N THR A 218 -79.06 -34.47 46.96
CA THR A 218 -78.78 -34.26 45.54
C THR A 218 -78.81 -32.76 45.27
N VAL A 219 -77.74 -32.21 44.72
CA VAL A 219 -77.65 -30.78 44.38
C VAL A 219 -77.52 -30.66 42.87
N ASN A 220 -78.48 -29.98 42.25
CA ASN A 220 -78.47 -29.70 40.82
C ASN A 220 -78.47 -28.19 40.59
N VAL A 221 -77.34 -27.66 40.13
CA VAL A 221 -77.16 -26.27 39.73
C VAL A 221 -77.26 -26.19 38.21
N VAL A 222 -78.40 -25.71 37.72
CA VAL A 222 -78.70 -25.64 36.29
C VAL A 222 -77.82 -24.59 35.61
N LYS A 223 -77.72 -23.40 36.22
CA LYS A 223 -76.86 -22.32 35.72
C LYS A 223 -76.30 -21.49 36.88
N ALA A 224 -74.97 -21.44 36.95
CA ALA A 224 -74.24 -20.45 37.74
C ALA A 224 -73.45 -19.53 36.79
N HIS A 225 -73.59 -18.21 36.97
CA HIS A 225 -72.86 -17.19 36.20
C HIS A 225 -72.22 -16.17 37.14
N VAL A 226 -70.93 -15.94 36.97
CA VAL A 226 -70.17 -14.88 37.63
C VAL A 226 -69.52 -14.03 36.56
N SER A 227 -69.90 -12.76 36.47
CA SER A 227 -69.43 -11.89 35.37
C SER A 227 -67.95 -11.59 35.54
N GLU A 228 -67.50 -11.34 36.77
CA GLU A 228 -66.09 -11.08 37.10
C GLU A 228 -65.69 -11.63 38.48
N ILE A 229 -64.51 -12.24 38.58
CA ILE A 229 -63.82 -12.49 39.86
C ILE A 229 -62.50 -11.74 39.82
N SER A 230 -62.32 -10.79 40.73
CA SER A 230 -61.08 -10.02 40.90
C SER A 230 -60.35 -10.52 42.15
N ILE A 231 -59.13 -11.02 41.98
CA ILE A 231 -58.25 -11.45 43.06
C ILE A 231 -57.11 -10.45 43.17
N VAL A 232 -57.00 -9.79 44.32
CA VAL A 232 -55.96 -8.83 44.64
C VAL A 232 -55.02 -9.44 45.69
N GLN A 233 -53.75 -9.55 45.34
CA GLN A 233 -52.69 -9.98 46.25
C GLN A 233 -51.53 -8.99 46.18
N ALA A 234 -51.26 -8.29 47.29
CA ALA A 234 -50.31 -7.17 47.35
C ALA A 234 -50.59 -6.08 46.29
N GLN A 235 -49.73 -5.95 45.26
CA GLN A 235 -49.91 -4.99 44.14
C GLN A 235 -50.43 -5.64 42.84
N GLN A 236 -50.65 -6.95 42.81
CA GLN A 236 -51.08 -7.68 41.61
C GLN A 236 -52.60 -7.93 41.64
N GLN A 237 -53.26 -7.62 40.52
CA GLN A 237 -54.69 -7.84 40.32
C GLN A 237 -54.91 -8.87 39.19
N HIS A 238 -55.64 -9.94 39.50
CA HIS A 238 -56.00 -11.00 38.56
C HIS A 238 -57.51 -11.00 38.36
N VAL A 239 -57.95 -10.79 37.12
CA VAL A 239 -59.38 -10.67 36.79
C VAL A 239 -59.81 -11.83 35.89
N LEU A 240 -60.71 -12.66 36.39
CA LEU A 240 -61.37 -13.76 35.68
C LEU A 240 -62.75 -13.26 35.23
N ARG A 241 -63.15 -13.52 33.99
CA ARG A 241 -64.40 -13.03 33.41
C ARG A 241 -65.26 -14.15 32.84
N GLU A 242 -66.55 -13.91 32.77
CA GLU A 242 -67.54 -14.78 32.11
C GLU A 242 -67.47 -16.23 32.60
N ILE A 243 -67.50 -16.40 33.93
CA ILE A 243 -67.49 -17.73 34.53
C ILE A 243 -68.91 -18.27 34.47
N GLU A 244 -69.13 -19.24 33.60
CA GLU A 244 -70.38 -20.00 33.53
C GLU A 244 -70.09 -21.45 33.89
N MET A 245 -70.99 -22.08 34.65
CA MET A 245 -70.89 -23.50 34.98
C MET A 245 -72.25 -24.10 35.36
N SER A 246 -72.38 -25.40 35.15
CA SER A 246 -73.44 -26.24 35.73
C SER A 246 -72.81 -27.34 36.59
N LEU A 247 -73.46 -27.65 37.71
CA LEU A 247 -72.95 -28.60 38.70
C LEU A 247 -74.07 -29.56 39.11
N PHE A 248 -73.82 -30.85 38.99
CA PHE A 248 -74.69 -31.90 39.48
C PHE A 248 -73.93 -32.77 40.49
N VAL A 249 -74.49 -32.93 41.68
CA VAL A 249 -73.91 -33.74 42.75
C VAL A 249 -74.96 -34.72 43.27
N MET A 250 -74.63 -36.01 43.27
CA MET A 250 -75.48 -37.07 43.81
C MET A 250 -74.62 -38.10 44.55
N GLY A 251 -74.70 -38.07 45.89
CA GLY A 251 -73.89 -38.94 46.75
C GLY A 251 -72.39 -38.66 46.58
N SER A 252 -71.67 -39.64 46.01
CA SER A 252 -70.22 -39.56 45.74
C SER A 252 -69.90 -39.17 44.29
N HIS A 253 -70.91 -38.92 43.44
CA HIS A 253 -70.73 -38.51 42.05
C HIS A 253 -70.90 -37.01 41.89
N PHE A 254 -69.86 -36.36 41.37
CA PHE A 254 -69.80 -34.94 41.10
C PHE A 254 -69.58 -34.76 39.60
N GLN A 255 -70.50 -34.07 38.94
CA GLN A 255 -70.41 -33.75 37.53
C GLN A 255 -70.43 -32.23 37.36
N LEU A 256 -69.39 -31.72 36.72
CA LEU A 256 -69.21 -30.31 36.39
C LEU A 256 -69.25 -30.19 34.86
N SER A 257 -70.24 -29.50 34.32
CA SER A 257 -70.44 -29.35 32.87
C SER A 257 -70.49 -27.89 32.46
N ASP A 258 -70.21 -27.62 31.19
CA ASP A 258 -70.31 -26.28 30.58
C ASP A 258 -69.48 -25.22 31.31
N VAL A 259 -68.32 -25.60 31.85
CA VAL A 259 -67.42 -24.61 32.48
C VAL A 259 -66.83 -23.76 31.40
N HIS A 260 -67.12 -22.47 31.43
CA HIS A 260 -66.50 -21.47 30.57
C HIS A 260 -65.91 -20.38 31.44
N MET A 261 -64.71 -19.91 31.10
CA MET A 261 -64.04 -18.82 31.81
C MET A 261 -63.03 -18.13 30.88
N ALA A 262 -62.92 -16.81 31.00
CA ALA A 262 -61.92 -16.00 30.31
C ALA A 262 -60.92 -15.38 31.30
N TYR A 263 -59.64 -15.39 30.94
CA TYR A 263 -58.58 -14.70 31.67
C TYR A 263 -57.61 -14.05 30.68
N LYS A 264 -57.60 -12.71 30.61
CA LYS A 264 -56.90 -11.98 29.53
C LYS A 264 -57.35 -12.49 28.16
N ASP A 265 -56.42 -12.94 27.30
CA ASP A 265 -56.71 -13.52 25.98
C ASP A 265 -56.92 -15.04 26.01
N LEU A 266 -57.00 -15.64 27.21
CA LEU A 266 -57.19 -17.08 27.39
C LEU A 266 -58.66 -17.41 27.56
N HIS A 267 -59.16 -18.35 26.77
CA HIS A 267 -60.48 -18.94 26.93
C HIS A 267 -60.36 -20.38 27.37
N LEU A 268 -60.91 -20.69 28.55
CA LEU A 268 -60.96 -22.02 29.12
C LEU A 268 -62.37 -22.60 28.96
N ARG A 269 -62.44 -23.84 28.46
CA ARG A 269 -63.64 -24.66 28.49
C ARG A 269 -63.32 -25.99 29.15
N SER A 270 -64.17 -26.44 30.07
CA SER A 270 -63.92 -27.69 30.80
C SER A 270 -65.21 -28.47 31.06
N ASN A 271 -65.10 -29.80 30.99
CA ASN A 271 -66.07 -30.73 31.53
C ASN A 271 -65.33 -31.72 32.42
N ALA A 272 -65.88 -32.03 33.59
CA ALA A 272 -65.26 -32.92 34.54
C ALA A 272 -66.29 -33.78 35.28
N GLN A 273 -65.93 -35.03 35.52
CA GLN A 273 -66.64 -35.95 36.39
C GLN A 273 -65.66 -36.48 37.43
N LEU A 274 -66.12 -36.52 38.68
CA LEU A 274 -65.37 -37.03 39.81
C LEU A 274 -66.27 -38.00 40.58
N ASN A 275 -65.77 -39.21 40.81
CA ASN A 275 -66.35 -40.13 41.77
C ASN A 275 -65.46 -40.18 43.02
N THR A 276 -65.93 -39.64 44.13
CA THR A 276 -65.16 -39.52 45.38
C THR A 276 -65.09 -40.83 46.17
N LYS A 277 -65.79 -41.89 45.74
CA LYS A 277 -65.71 -43.23 46.35
C LYS A 277 -64.40 -43.94 46.03
N ASP A 278 -63.94 -43.81 44.79
CA ASP A 278 -62.67 -44.38 44.30
C ASP A 278 -61.73 -43.33 43.67
N TRP A 279 -62.06 -42.05 43.87
CA TRP A 279 -61.35 -40.89 43.33
C TRP A 279 -61.07 -41.01 41.83
N ARG A 280 -62.04 -41.56 41.09
CA ARG A 280 -61.97 -41.62 39.63
C ARG A 280 -62.32 -40.26 39.05
N VAL A 281 -61.42 -39.76 38.21
CA VAL A 281 -61.58 -38.51 37.46
C VAL A 281 -61.67 -38.84 35.96
N ASP A 282 -62.62 -38.19 35.29
CA ASP A 282 -62.63 -38.04 33.84
C ASP A 282 -62.84 -36.56 33.55
N SER A 283 -61.86 -35.90 32.97
CA SER A 283 -61.98 -34.49 32.60
C SER A 283 -61.40 -34.21 31.23
N PHE A 284 -62.00 -33.23 30.57
CA PHE A 284 -61.48 -32.68 29.33
C PHE A 284 -61.56 -31.16 29.40
N THR A 285 -60.40 -30.52 29.28
CA THR A 285 -60.24 -29.08 29.35
C THR A 285 -59.52 -28.60 28.10
N THR A 286 -60.08 -27.58 27.44
CA THR A 286 -59.41 -26.88 26.33
C THR A 286 -59.09 -25.45 26.73
N LEU A 287 -57.85 -25.06 26.50
CA LEU A 287 -57.37 -23.69 26.67
C LEU A 287 -57.01 -23.13 25.28
N THR A 288 -57.70 -22.07 24.87
CA THR A 288 -57.49 -21.43 23.58
C THR A 288 -56.82 -20.08 23.76
N THR A 289 -55.78 -19.82 22.97
CA THR A 289 -55.08 -18.52 22.87
C THR A 289 -55.09 -18.07 21.39
N PRO A 290 -54.68 -16.83 21.06
CA PRO A 290 -54.64 -16.37 19.67
C PRO A 290 -53.77 -17.20 18.72
N THR A 291 -52.79 -17.96 19.24
CA THR A 291 -51.82 -18.70 18.42
C THR A 291 -51.77 -20.21 18.72
N GLN A 292 -52.52 -20.68 19.73
CA GLN A 292 -52.41 -22.04 20.24
C GLN A 292 -53.76 -22.57 20.74
N LEU A 293 -53.97 -23.86 20.53
CA LEU A 293 -55.01 -24.64 21.18
C LEU A 293 -54.32 -25.74 22.00
N LEU A 294 -54.55 -25.74 23.31
CA LEU A 294 -54.09 -26.77 24.22
C LEU A 294 -55.30 -27.56 24.71
N SER A 295 -55.22 -28.89 24.68
CA SER A 295 -56.20 -29.75 25.34
C SER A 295 -55.55 -30.61 26.39
N LEU A 296 -56.22 -30.75 27.53
CA LEU A 296 -55.84 -31.56 28.67
C LEU A 296 -56.97 -32.55 28.94
N LYS A 297 -56.65 -33.84 28.83
CA LYS A 297 -57.55 -34.92 29.21
C LYS A 297 -56.98 -35.63 30.42
N THR A 298 -57.77 -35.78 31.48
CA THR A 298 -57.39 -36.60 32.64
C THR A 298 -58.37 -37.76 32.78
N MET A 299 -57.86 -38.96 33.02
CA MET A 299 -58.68 -40.18 33.10
C MET A 299 -58.04 -41.19 34.04
N GLY A 300 -58.83 -41.79 34.93
CA GLY A 300 -58.37 -42.86 35.83
C GLY A 300 -58.62 -42.53 37.29
N THR A 301 -57.96 -43.26 38.20
CA THR A 301 -58.03 -42.99 39.65
C THR A 301 -56.81 -42.23 40.10
N PHE A 302 -56.82 -41.61 41.29
CA PHE A 302 -55.63 -40.95 41.83
C PHE A 302 -54.40 -41.88 41.93
N SER A 303 -54.57 -43.20 42.07
CA SER A 303 -53.47 -44.18 42.09
C SER A 303 -52.91 -44.57 40.72
N ASN A 304 -53.67 -44.29 39.65
CA ASN A 304 -53.29 -44.58 38.27
C ASN A 304 -53.99 -43.57 37.35
N LEU A 305 -53.50 -42.34 37.41
CA LEU A 305 -54.07 -41.20 36.71
C LEU A 305 -53.34 -41.03 35.38
N THR A 306 -54.05 -41.18 34.27
CA THR A 306 -53.53 -40.86 32.94
C THR A 306 -53.85 -39.40 32.62
N VAL A 307 -52.83 -38.65 32.22
CA VAL A 307 -52.94 -37.25 31.79
C VAL A 307 -52.43 -37.18 30.36
N VAL A 308 -53.30 -36.83 29.42
CA VAL A 308 -52.94 -36.62 28.02
C VAL A 308 -53.07 -35.14 27.72
N THR A 309 -51.97 -34.53 27.31
CA THR A 309 -51.92 -33.14 26.87
C THR A 309 -51.57 -33.11 25.39
N SER A 310 -52.39 -32.44 24.58
CA SER A 310 -52.08 -32.22 23.17
C SER A 310 -52.09 -30.72 22.85
N GLY A 311 -51.11 -30.30 22.05
CA GLY A 311 -50.97 -28.92 21.58
C GLY A 311 -51.10 -28.84 20.06
N GLN A 312 -51.78 -27.79 19.60
CA GLN A 312 -51.84 -27.42 18.19
C GLN A 312 -51.46 -25.94 18.02
N GLY A 313 -50.71 -25.62 16.95
CA GLY A 313 -50.20 -24.27 16.68
C GLY A 313 -48.68 -24.21 16.74
N SER A 314 -48.11 -23.26 17.49
CA SER A 314 -46.65 -23.07 17.61
C SER A 314 -45.93 -24.18 18.40
N VAL A 315 -46.64 -24.97 19.18
CA VAL A 315 -46.16 -26.20 19.83
C VAL A 315 -47.14 -27.30 19.43
N ALA A 316 -46.75 -28.15 18.49
CA ALA A 316 -47.57 -29.27 18.04
C ALA A 316 -46.98 -30.58 18.58
N GLY A 317 -47.78 -31.35 19.30
CA GLY A 317 -47.32 -32.61 19.89
C GLY A 317 -48.24 -33.12 20.99
N ASP A 318 -48.04 -34.39 21.32
CA ASP A 318 -48.78 -35.10 22.36
C ASP A 318 -47.82 -35.47 23.49
N VAL A 319 -48.30 -35.31 24.73
CA VAL A 319 -47.63 -35.72 25.96
C VAL A 319 -48.58 -36.62 26.72
N VAL A 320 -48.11 -37.81 27.05
CA VAL A 320 -48.85 -38.79 27.86
C VAL A 320 -48.09 -39.00 29.16
N GLY A 321 -48.74 -38.65 30.26
CA GLY A 321 -48.26 -38.88 31.62
C GLY A 321 -49.13 -39.92 32.33
N HIS A 322 -48.50 -40.79 33.10
CA HIS A 322 -49.16 -41.60 34.12
C HIS A 322 -48.64 -41.16 35.48
N LEU A 323 -49.53 -40.91 36.45
CA LEU A 323 -49.18 -40.43 37.78
C LEU A 323 -49.89 -41.25 38.87
N ASP A 324 -49.21 -41.45 40.00
CA ASP A 324 -49.80 -41.92 41.24
C ASP A 324 -49.78 -40.78 42.27
N LEU A 325 -50.92 -40.15 42.47
CA LEU A 325 -51.09 -39.06 43.44
C LEU A 325 -51.18 -39.57 44.89
N THR A 326 -51.38 -40.87 45.11
CA THR A 326 -51.58 -41.47 46.44
C THR A 326 -50.28 -41.81 47.18
N THR A 327 -49.14 -41.64 46.52
CA THR A 327 -47.80 -41.79 47.10
C THR A 327 -47.07 -40.44 47.16
N PRO A 328 -46.23 -40.18 48.18
CA PRO A 328 -45.53 -38.91 48.30
C PRO A 328 -44.65 -38.64 47.06
N ASN A 329 -44.48 -37.36 46.70
CA ASN A 329 -43.76 -36.91 45.50
C ASN A 329 -44.34 -37.37 44.15
N TRP A 330 -45.50 -38.00 44.15
CA TRP A 330 -46.28 -38.38 42.96
C TRP A 330 -45.45 -39.08 41.87
N PRO A 331 -45.17 -40.39 42.01
CA PRO A 331 -44.50 -41.18 40.99
C PRO A 331 -45.18 -41.02 39.63
N PHE A 332 -44.35 -40.85 38.59
CA PHE A 332 -44.80 -40.59 37.25
C PHE A 332 -43.97 -41.28 36.19
N THR A 333 -44.59 -41.49 35.03
CA THR A 333 -43.94 -41.77 33.75
C THR A 333 -44.52 -40.82 32.72
N VAL A 334 -43.68 -40.10 31.98
CA VAL A 334 -44.07 -39.14 30.96
C VAL A 334 -43.35 -39.47 29.67
N GLU A 335 -44.10 -39.58 28.59
CA GLU A 335 -43.58 -39.70 27.23
C GLU A 335 -44.22 -38.62 26.36
N GLY A 336 -43.41 -37.96 25.54
CA GLY A 336 -43.90 -36.92 24.64
C GLY A 336 -43.07 -36.80 23.39
N ALA A 337 -43.74 -36.50 22.28
CA ALA A 337 -43.11 -36.18 21.01
C ALA A 337 -43.67 -34.84 20.52
N PHE A 338 -42.76 -33.91 20.23
CA PHE A 338 -43.07 -32.56 19.81
C PHE A 338 -42.43 -32.29 18.47
N THR A 339 -43.20 -31.64 17.60
CA THR A 339 -42.75 -31.11 16.32
C THR A 339 -42.98 -29.60 16.34
N GLN A 340 -41.91 -28.81 16.28
CA GLN A 340 -42.01 -27.37 16.39
C GLN A 340 -41.53 -26.67 15.11
N LYS A 341 -42.46 -26.08 14.34
CA LYS A 341 -42.12 -25.18 13.21
C LYS A 341 -42.01 -23.71 13.64
N ALA A 342 -41.40 -23.43 14.78
CA ALA A 342 -41.25 -22.07 15.28
C ALA A 342 -39.85 -21.53 14.95
N ARG A 343 -39.78 -20.37 14.29
CA ARG A 343 -38.52 -19.61 14.15
C ARG A 343 -38.29 -18.81 15.41
N VAL A 344 -37.33 -19.24 16.21
CA VAL A 344 -36.83 -18.43 17.33
C VAL A 344 -35.68 -17.57 16.80
N ALA A 345 -35.74 -16.26 17.02
CA ALA A 345 -34.61 -15.38 16.74
C ALA A 345 -33.47 -15.76 17.70
N GLY A 346 -32.33 -16.20 17.15
CA GLY A 346 -31.12 -16.47 17.92
C GLY A 346 -30.60 -15.20 18.54
N GLY A 347 -31.09 -14.85 19.73
CA GLY A 347 -30.61 -13.72 20.53
C GLY A 347 -29.10 -13.81 20.80
N ALA A 348 -28.49 -12.71 21.26
CA ALA A 348 -27.10 -12.46 21.70
C ALA A 348 -25.93 -13.09 20.89
N LEU A 349 -25.95 -14.39 20.60
CA LEU A 349 -24.95 -15.16 19.85
C LEU A 349 -25.07 -15.04 18.31
N ASN A 350 -26.08 -14.32 17.80
CA ASN A 350 -26.28 -14.06 16.36
C ASN A 350 -26.27 -15.33 15.47
N ILE A 351 -26.79 -16.44 16.01
CA ILE A 351 -26.79 -17.78 15.40
C ILE A 351 -27.88 -17.99 14.31
N GLY A 352 -28.58 -16.91 13.92
CA GLY A 352 -29.65 -16.93 12.93
C GLY A 352 -30.99 -17.43 13.47
N SER A 353 -31.92 -17.79 12.57
CA SER A 353 -33.17 -18.45 12.97
C SER A 353 -32.95 -19.93 13.22
N ILE A 354 -33.46 -20.44 14.34
CA ILE A 354 -33.49 -21.87 14.63
C ILE A 354 -34.84 -22.41 14.17
N GLU A 355 -34.82 -23.42 13.30
CA GLU A 355 -35.96 -24.24 12.94
C GLU A 355 -35.84 -25.55 13.73
N ALA A 356 -36.66 -25.68 14.77
CA ALA A 356 -36.67 -26.89 15.60
C ALA A 356 -37.21 -28.09 14.78
N GLY A 357 -36.57 -29.24 14.94
CA GLY A 357 -36.99 -30.50 14.35
C GLY A 357 -37.90 -31.28 15.30
N GLU A 358 -37.72 -32.60 15.33
CA GLU A 358 -38.38 -33.47 16.29
C GLU A 358 -37.69 -33.39 17.65
N LEU A 359 -38.49 -33.32 18.73
CA LEU A 359 -38.05 -33.41 20.12
C LEU A 359 -38.84 -34.53 20.81
N THR A 360 -38.15 -35.48 21.40
CA THR A 360 -38.74 -36.55 22.23
C THR A 360 -38.30 -36.41 23.67
N LEU A 361 -39.26 -36.54 24.59
CA LEU A 361 -39.06 -36.55 26.04
C LEU A 361 -39.51 -37.91 26.58
N GLN A 362 -38.65 -38.54 27.37
CA GLN A 362 -39.00 -39.69 28.21
C GLN A 362 -38.57 -39.37 29.63
N ALA A 363 -39.48 -39.39 30.60
CA ALA A 363 -39.17 -39.13 31.99
C ALA A 363 -39.88 -40.15 32.91
N GLN A 364 -39.21 -40.57 33.97
CA GLN A 364 -39.77 -41.48 34.96
C GLN A 364 -39.19 -41.21 36.35
N GLY A 365 -39.95 -41.54 37.40
CA GLY A 365 -39.52 -41.41 38.79
C GLY A 365 -40.58 -40.72 39.62
N HIS A 366 -40.22 -39.80 40.51
CA HIS A 366 -41.13 -38.95 41.27
C HIS A 366 -40.54 -37.53 41.39
N ALA A 367 -41.32 -36.54 41.84
CA ALA A 367 -40.97 -35.11 41.79
C ALA A 367 -39.61 -34.76 42.40
N ASN A 368 -39.22 -35.44 43.48
CA ASN A 368 -37.93 -35.21 44.15
C ASN A 368 -36.79 -36.17 43.72
N LYS A 369 -37.07 -37.13 42.83
CA LYS A 369 -36.08 -38.04 42.22
C LYS A 369 -36.62 -38.59 40.91
N TYR A 370 -36.23 -37.99 39.80
CA TYR A 370 -36.61 -38.42 38.45
C TYR A 370 -35.38 -38.62 37.59
N HIS A 371 -35.55 -39.39 36.51
CA HIS A 371 -34.61 -39.50 35.40
C HIS A 371 -35.36 -39.19 34.11
N ALA A 372 -34.78 -38.35 33.26
CA ALA A 372 -35.33 -38.03 31.95
C ALA A 372 -34.27 -38.08 30.85
N VAL A 373 -34.70 -38.48 29.67
CA VAL A 373 -33.93 -38.43 28.44
C VAL A 373 -34.64 -37.51 27.46
N LEU A 374 -33.92 -36.49 27.03
CA LEU A 374 -34.32 -35.55 25.99
C LEU A 374 -33.50 -35.86 24.74
N GLN A 375 -34.16 -36.07 23.61
CA GLN A 375 -33.50 -36.22 22.30
C GLN A 375 -34.16 -35.26 21.32
N GLY A 376 -33.34 -34.52 20.57
CA GLY A 376 -33.89 -33.58 19.60
C GLY A 376 -32.97 -33.27 18.44
N SER A 377 -33.56 -32.72 17.39
CA SER A 377 -32.84 -32.14 16.25
C SER A 377 -33.31 -30.72 15.99
N ALA A 378 -32.43 -29.89 15.43
CA ALA A 378 -32.77 -28.53 14.99
C ALA A 378 -31.86 -28.13 13.83
N ALA A 379 -32.31 -27.22 12.98
CA ALA A 379 -31.51 -26.60 11.94
C ALA A 379 -31.38 -25.11 12.22
N ALA A 380 -30.15 -24.60 12.26
CA ALA A 380 -29.87 -23.19 12.46
C ALA A 380 -29.24 -22.61 11.19
N THR A 381 -29.71 -21.43 10.76
CA THR A 381 -29.32 -20.84 9.46
C THR A 381 -27.81 -20.62 9.31
N LYS A 382 -27.09 -20.34 10.40
CA LYS A 382 -25.63 -20.14 10.39
C LYS A 382 -24.82 -21.32 10.94
N LEU A 383 -25.42 -22.19 11.76
CA LEU A 383 -24.71 -23.29 12.44
C LEU A 383 -24.96 -24.67 11.79
N GLY A 384 -25.88 -24.79 10.84
CA GLY A 384 -26.22 -26.07 10.22
C GLY A 384 -27.12 -26.95 11.11
N THR A 385 -26.98 -28.27 11.00
CA THR A 385 -27.85 -29.23 11.69
C THR A 385 -27.30 -29.59 13.08
N LEU A 386 -28.10 -29.33 14.10
CA LEU A 386 -27.88 -29.71 15.49
C LEU A 386 -28.66 -31.00 15.81
N SER A 387 -28.00 -31.95 16.47
CA SER A 387 -28.66 -33.07 17.15
C SER A 387 -28.20 -33.15 18.60
N SER A 388 -29.12 -33.50 19.49
CA SER A 388 -28.88 -33.56 20.93
C SER A 388 -29.44 -34.84 21.54
N ARG A 389 -28.72 -35.38 22.51
CA ARG A 389 -29.21 -36.41 23.44
C ARG A 389 -28.71 -36.07 24.83
N ILE A 390 -29.64 -35.78 25.74
CA ILE A 390 -29.38 -35.33 27.10
C ILE A 390 -30.03 -36.30 28.06
N SER A 391 -29.23 -36.97 28.89
CA SER A 391 -29.68 -37.81 30.00
C SER A 391 -29.50 -37.02 31.29
N LEU A 392 -30.58 -36.82 32.02
CA LEU A 392 -30.60 -36.02 33.24
C LEU A 392 -31.37 -36.72 34.35
N TYR A 393 -31.04 -36.40 35.58
CA TYR A 393 -31.76 -36.81 36.77
C TYR A 393 -31.77 -35.67 37.78
N GLY A 394 -32.80 -35.58 38.58
CA GLY A 394 -32.92 -34.47 39.51
C GLY A 394 -34.07 -34.61 40.47
N GLY A 395 -34.31 -33.53 41.19
CA GLY A 395 -35.44 -33.35 42.08
C GLY A 395 -35.95 -31.92 42.01
N MET A 396 -36.58 -31.46 43.08
CA MET A 396 -37.21 -30.14 43.11
C MET A 396 -36.23 -28.99 43.33
N THR A 397 -35.02 -29.29 43.82
CA THR A 397 -33.98 -28.30 44.15
C THR A 397 -32.68 -28.51 43.39
N HIS A 398 -32.55 -29.58 42.61
CA HIS A 398 -31.34 -29.88 41.86
C HIS A 398 -31.62 -30.64 40.58
N LEU A 399 -30.71 -30.52 39.62
CA LEU A 399 -30.69 -31.22 38.34
C LEU A 399 -29.24 -31.59 38.02
N ASN A 400 -29.02 -32.85 37.71
CA ASN A 400 -27.76 -33.37 37.25
C ASN A 400 -27.93 -33.89 35.83
N VAL A 401 -27.04 -33.49 34.94
CA VAL A 401 -26.91 -34.03 33.59
C VAL A 401 -25.78 -35.06 33.64
N ASP A 402 -26.14 -36.34 33.57
CA ASP A 402 -25.19 -37.46 33.55
C ASP A 402 -24.36 -37.46 32.27
N GLU A 403 -25.03 -37.18 31.16
CA GLU A 403 -24.43 -37.12 29.84
C GLU A 403 -25.29 -36.25 28.92
N ALA A 404 -24.70 -35.20 28.36
CA ALA A 404 -25.26 -34.46 27.24
C ALA A 404 -24.32 -34.58 26.04
N LYS A 405 -24.79 -35.26 24.98
CA LYS A 405 -24.13 -35.33 23.69
C LYS A 405 -24.76 -34.33 22.74
N LEU A 406 -23.99 -33.37 22.24
CA LEU A 406 -24.42 -32.43 21.20
C LEU A 406 -23.54 -32.58 19.97
N ILE A 407 -24.15 -32.59 18.79
CA ILE A 407 -23.46 -32.66 17.51
C ILE A 407 -24.00 -31.55 16.62
N ILE A 408 -23.11 -30.67 16.16
CA ILE A 408 -23.41 -29.59 15.21
C ILE A 408 -22.52 -29.80 13.99
N ASN A 409 -23.09 -30.26 12.87
CA ASN A 409 -22.32 -30.70 11.70
C ASN A 409 -21.21 -31.72 12.08
N GLU A 410 -19.94 -31.32 12.02
CA GLU A 410 -18.78 -32.13 12.40
C GLU A 410 -18.29 -31.89 13.84
N ALA A 411 -18.75 -30.82 14.49
CA ALA A 411 -18.41 -30.49 15.87
C ALA A 411 -19.19 -31.38 16.84
N ARG A 412 -18.49 -31.88 17.86
CA ARG A 412 -19.08 -32.75 18.89
C ARG A 412 -18.70 -32.25 20.26
N THR A 413 -19.62 -32.34 21.21
CA THR A 413 -19.32 -32.10 22.62
C THR A 413 -20.07 -33.08 23.49
N ASN A 414 -19.36 -33.61 24.47
CA ASN A 414 -19.96 -34.35 25.57
C ASN A 414 -19.69 -33.58 26.86
N PHE A 415 -20.74 -33.31 27.63
CA PHE A 415 -20.59 -32.62 28.89
C PHE A 415 -21.49 -33.18 29.98
N LYS A 416 -21.10 -32.89 31.21
CA LYS A 416 -21.86 -33.12 32.43
C LYS A 416 -22.14 -31.78 33.08
N ALA A 417 -23.30 -31.67 33.71
CA ALA A 417 -23.67 -30.48 34.44
C ALA A 417 -24.33 -30.86 35.76
N LYS A 418 -24.14 -30.03 36.77
CA LYS A 418 -24.89 -30.05 38.02
C LYS A 418 -25.48 -28.67 38.21
N LEU A 419 -26.74 -28.59 38.57
CA LEU A 419 -27.49 -27.37 38.82
C LEU A 419 -28.23 -27.56 40.14
N ASP A 420 -28.08 -26.64 41.07
CA ASP A 420 -28.79 -26.59 42.36
C ASP A 420 -29.43 -25.22 42.49
N TRP A 421 -30.66 -25.16 43.00
CA TRP A 421 -31.40 -23.92 43.22
C TRP A 421 -32.12 -23.86 44.57
N ASP A 422 -31.70 -24.64 45.58
CA ASP A 422 -32.33 -24.65 46.92
C ASP A 422 -32.25 -23.28 47.60
N THR A 423 -31.06 -22.66 47.59
CA THR A 423 -30.80 -21.35 48.25
C THR A 423 -30.26 -20.28 47.29
N GLY A 424 -30.18 -20.59 46.00
CA GLY A 424 -29.56 -19.79 44.94
C GLY A 424 -29.12 -20.70 43.79
N VAL A 425 -28.92 -20.17 42.59
CA VAL A 425 -28.57 -20.98 41.41
C VAL A 425 -27.07 -21.29 41.40
N PHE A 426 -26.69 -22.51 41.73
CA PHE A 426 -25.31 -23.01 41.63
C PHE A 426 -25.23 -24.00 40.48
N ALA A 427 -24.41 -23.72 39.49
CA ALA A 427 -24.16 -24.58 38.36
C ALA A 427 -22.68 -24.95 38.26
N THR A 428 -22.39 -26.19 37.92
CA THR A 428 -21.05 -26.64 37.50
C THR A 428 -21.19 -27.38 36.20
N ILE A 429 -20.38 -27.03 35.21
CA ILE A 429 -20.37 -27.67 33.89
C ILE A 429 -18.95 -28.10 33.55
N GLN A 430 -18.80 -29.31 33.03
CA GLN A 430 -17.52 -29.84 32.58
C GLN A 430 -17.70 -30.74 31.36
N GLY A 431 -16.78 -30.70 30.42
CA GLY A 431 -16.88 -31.51 29.21
C GLY A 431 -15.71 -31.37 28.25
N ASP A 432 -15.85 -32.06 27.12
CA ASP A 432 -14.93 -31.99 26.00
C ASP A 432 -15.57 -31.35 24.76
N LEU A 433 -14.73 -30.77 23.91
CA LEU A 433 -15.07 -30.18 22.62
C LEU A 433 -14.21 -30.89 21.57
N GLN A 434 -14.81 -31.29 20.44
CA GLN A 434 -14.10 -31.95 19.34
C GLN A 434 -14.47 -31.28 18.02
N LYS A 435 -13.45 -30.95 17.21
CA LYS A 435 -13.61 -30.34 15.88
C LYS A 435 -14.53 -29.11 15.88
N LEU A 436 -14.42 -28.25 16.89
CA LEU A 436 -15.16 -27.00 16.98
C LEU A 436 -14.62 -26.01 15.92
N PRO A 437 -15.45 -25.58 14.94
CA PRO A 437 -15.09 -24.47 14.07
C PRO A 437 -15.36 -23.15 14.81
N LEU A 438 -14.41 -22.21 14.81
CA LEU A 438 -14.62 -20.84 15.27
C LEU A 438 -15.23 -19.96 14.16
N GLY A 439 -15.28 -20.47 12.92
CA GLY A 439 -15.94 -19.83 11.78
C GLY A 439 -17.42 -19.53 12.01
N MET A 440 -18.04 -20.15 13.02
CA MET A 440 -19.41 -19.85 13.46
C MET A 440 -19.52 -18.57 14.31
N LEU A 441 -18.40 -18.07 14.85
CA LEU A 441 -18.31 -16.85 15.65
C LEU A 441 -17.56 -15.72 14.90
N VAL A 442 -16.59 -16.08 14.05
CA VAL A 442 -15.76 -15.14 13.28
C VAL A 442 -15.82 -15.50 11.80
N GLU A 443 -16.31 -14.59 10.96
CA GLU A 443 -16.40 -14.82 9.52
C GLU A 443 -15.00 -15.06 8.89
N ASN A 444 -14.94 -15.91 7.87
CA ASN A 444 -13.73 -16.21 7.07
C ASN A 444 -12.59 -16.98 7.78
N ILE A 445 -12.83 -17.59 8.94
CA ILE A 445 -11.82 -18.45 9.60
C ILE A 445 -12.29 -19.91 9.63
N GLN A 446 -11.50 -20.81 9.05
CA GLN A 446 -11.71 -22.25 9.17
C GLN A 446 -10.80 -22.82 10.25
N THR A 447 -11.38 -23.34 11.33
CA THR A 447 -10.62 -23.95 12.44
C THR A 447 -11.13 -25.34 12.78
N ARG A 448 -10.28 -26.14 13.44
CA ARG A 448 -10.68 -27.43 14.04
C ARG A 448 -10.17 -27.51 15.48
N LEU A 449 -10.91 -26.95 16.42
CA LEU A 449 -10.49 -26.91 17.82
C LEU A 449 -11.02 -28.10 18.62
N THR A 450 -10.15 -28.69 19.43
CA THR A 450 -10.47 -29.78 20.35
C THR A 450 -9.94 -29.41 21.73
N GLY A 451 -10.67 -29.75 22.78
CA GLY A 451 -10.33 -29.25 24.09
C GLY A 451 -11.24 -29.73 25.21
N GLU A 452 -11.03 -29.17 26.39
CA GLU A 452 -11.81 -29.43 27.58
C GLU A 452 -12.15 -28.13 28.30
N PHE A 453 -13.27 -28.15 29.03
CA PHE A 453 -13.72 -27.01 29.80
C PHE A 453 -14.30 -27.44 31.15
N HIS A 454 -14.13 -26.59 32.16
CA HIS A 454 -14.74 -26.70 33.48
C HIS A 454 -15.05 -25.31 34.01
N ALA A 455 -16.32 -25.05 34.29
CA ALA A 455 -16.79 -23.77 34.79
C ALA A 455 -17.83 -23.94 35.89
N LYS A 456 -17.86 -22.98 36.80
CA LYS A 456 -18.83 -22.86 37.89
C LYS A 456 -19.55 -21.53 37.75
N PHE A 457 -20.84 -21.53 38.03
CA PHE A 457 -21.67 -20.33 38.00
C PHE A 457 -22.52 -20.30 39.26
N ASN A 458 -22.44 -19.22 40.02
CA ASN A 458 -23.19 -19.07 41.27
C ASN A 458 -24.00 -17.78 41.21
N LYS A 459 -25.32 -17.85 41.38
CA LYS A 459 -26.21 -16.68 41.46
C LYS A 459 -27.03 -16.72 42.74
N VAL A 460 -26.97 -15.65 43.53
CA VAL A 460 -27.79 -15.47 44.75
C VAL A 460 -28.42 -14.09 44.68
N GLY A 461 -29.76 -14.01 44.64
CA GLY A 461 -30.46 -12.76 44.30
C GLY A 461 -30.14 -12.35 42.86
N GLU A 462 -29.66 -11.13 42.64
CA GLU A 462 -29.22 -10.64 41.32
C GLU A 462 -27.71 -10.73 41.06
N ALA A 463 -26.90 -10.93 42.10
CA ALA A 463 -25.45 -11.06 41.97
C ALA A 463 -25.08 -12.44 41.43
N TRP A 464 -24.18 -12.49 40.45
CA TRP A 464 -23.68 -13.74 39.88
C TRP A 464 -22.15 -13.76 39.78
N LEU A 465 -21.57 -14.94 39.91
CA LEU A 465 -20.14 -15.18 39.75
C LEU A 465 -19.93 -16.36 38.80
N LEU A 466 -19.19 -16.13 37.72
CA LEU A 466 -18.69 -17.13 36.80
C LEU A 466 -17.21 -17.39 37.11
N ALA A 467 -16.85 -18.63 37.41
CA ALA A 467 -15.47 -19.08 37.54
C ALA A 467 -15.18 -20.12 36.46
N VAL A 468 -14.29 -19.80 35.53
CA VAL A 468 -13.74 -20.75 34.55
C VAL A 468 -12.46 -21.31 35.16
N ASP A 469 -12.56 -22.50 35.74
CA ASP A 469 -11.42 -23.19 36.36
C ASP A 469 -10.42 -23.70 35.31
N LYS A 470 -10.93 -24.07 34.14
CA LYS A 470 -10.15 -24.56 33.01
C LYS A 470 -10.92 -24.39 31.70
N LEU A 471 -10.27 -23.84 30.70
CA LEU A 471 -10.66 -23.94 29.30
C LEU A 471 -9.38 -24.10 28.49
N SER A 472 -9.16 -25.30 27.95
CA SER A 472 -7.99 -25.64 27.13
C SER A 472 -8.48 -26.01 25.75
N LEU A 473 -8.05 -25.27 24.73
CA LEU A 473 -8.38 -25.51 23.32
C LEU A 473 -7.08 -25.69 22.53
N LYS A 474 -7.05 -26.69 21.65
CA LYS A 474 -5.93 -26.97 20.74
C LYS A 474 -6.46 -27.40 19.38
N GLY A 475 -5.80 -26.98 18.32
CA GLY A 475 -6.14 -27.37 16.97
C GLY A 475 -5.34 -26.59 15.95
N ASP A 476 -5.95 -26.38 14.79
CA ASP A 476 -5.35 -25.65 13.69
C ASP A 476 -6.35 -24.67 13.06
N SER A 477 -5.80 -23.65 12.42
CA SER A 477 -6.47 -22.78 11.47
C SER A 477 -5.62 -22.75 10.20
N GLN A 478 -6.11 -23.35 9.11
CA GLN A 478 -5.36 -23.43 7.84
C GLN A 478 -3.94 -24.00 8.01
N ASP A 479 -3.81 -25.13 8.70
CA ASP A 479 -2.55 -25.83 9.01
C ASP A 479 -1.59 -25.09 9.97
N ILE A 480 -2.04 -24.01 10.60
CA ILE A 480 -1.27 -23.27 11.62
C ILE A 480 -1.79 -23.64 13.01
N PRO A 481 -0.92 -24.11 13.94
CA PRO A 481 -1.32 -24.45 15.30
C PRO A 481 -2.04 -23.29 16.00
N LEU A 482 -3.23 -23.53 16.52
CA LEU A 482 -4.03 -22.57 17.29
C LEU A 482 -4.36 -23.18 18.64
N GLY A 483 -4.27 -22.40 19.70
CA GLY A 483 -4.68 -22.85 21.03
C GLY A 483 -4.96 -21.71 22.00
N ALA A 484 -5.64 -22.07 23.08
CA ALA A 484 -6.04 -21.16 24.13
C ALA A 484 -6.07 -21.90 25.48
N GLU A 485 -5.51 -21.29 26.52
CA GLU A 485 -5.64 -21.72 27.91
C GLU A 485 -6.23 -20.56 28.71
N VAL A 486 -7.40 -20.76 29.31
CA VAL A 486 -8.12 -19.72 30.04
C VAL A 486 -8.52 -20.20 31.44
N LYS A 487 -8.20 -19.37 32.43
CA LYS A 487 -8.63 -19.46 33.82
C LYS A 487 -8.99 -18.07 34.34
N LEU A 488 -10.26 -17.86 34.66
CA LEU A 488 -10.76 -16.54 35.06
C LEU A 488 -11.94 -16.63 36.02
N THR A 489 -12.19 -15.52 36.71
CA THR A 489 -13.38 -15.28 37.53
C THR A 489 -13.98 -13.93 37.16
N LEU A 490 -15.31 -13.86 37.05
CA LEU A 490 -16.06 -12.67 36.63
C LEU A 490 -17.40 -12.62 37.35
N ASN A 491 -17.85 -11.43 37.75
CA ASN A 491 -19.17 -11.19 38.32
C ASN A 491 -20.11 -10.44 37.35
N GLU A 492 -21.29 -10.05 37.81
CA GLU A 492 -22.29 -9.31 37.05
C GLU A 492 -21.85 -7.96 36.49
N GLN A 493 -20.82 -7.35 37.06
CA GLN A 493 -20.23 -6.08 36.61
C GLN A 493 -19.02 -6.29 35.69
N GLY A 494 -18.63 -7.53 35.42
CA GLY A 494 -17.39 -7.87 34.72
C GLY A 494 -16.15 -7.84 35.63
N TYR A 495 -16.35 -7.79 36.95
CA TYR A 495 -15.25 -7.75 37.92
C TYR A 495 -14.80 -9.15 38.33
N GLY A 496 -13.50 -9.32 38.52
CA GLY A 496 -12.87 -10.53 39.03
C GLY A 496 -11.38 -10.57 38.70
N ALA A 497 -10.89 -11.73 38.27
CA ALA A 497 -9.48 -11.93 37.98
C ALA A 497 -9.26 -12.82 36.76
N ILE A 498 -8.27 -12.47 35.95
CA ILE A 498 -7.69 -13.34 34.91
C ILE A 498 -6.46 -13.98 35.53
N GLU A 499 -6.57 -15.23 35.97
CA GLU A 499 -5.43 -15.96 36.53
C GLU A 499 -4.48 -16.41 35.42
N GLN A 500 -5.04 -16.82 34.28
CA GLN A 500 -4.30 -17.23 33.11
C GLN A 500 -5.14 -17.00 31.86
N LEU A 501 -4.64 -16.22 30.92
CA LEU A 501 -5.13 -16.17 29.55
C LEU A 501 -3.91 -16.30 28.65
N GLU A 502 -3.74 -17.47 28.03
CA GLU A 502 -2.68 -17.72 27.05
C GLU A 502 -3.32 -18.06 25.71
N LEU A 503 -2.93 -17.35 24.66
CA LEU A 503 -3.35 -17.58 23.29
C LEU A 503 -2.13 -17.89 22.44
N ASN A 504 -2.18 -18.95 21.65
CA ASN A 504 -1.10 -19.32 20.74
C ASN A 504 -1.60 -19.41 19.29
N TYR A 505 -0.84 -18.85 18.36
CA TYR A 505 -1.06 -18.93 16.92
C TYR A 505 0.28 -19.14 16.20
N GLY A 506 0.53 -20.35 15.71
CA GLY A 506 1.84 -20.77 15.25
C GLY A 506 2.87 -20.73 16.40
N GLU A 507 3.93 -19.96 16.22
CA GLU A 507 4.96 -19.71 17.24
C GLU A 507 4.67 -18.43 18.07
N SER A 508 3.62 -17.70 17.71
CA SER A 508 3.19 -16.50 18.43
C SER A 508 2.40 -16.84 19.68
N ILE A 509 2.74 -16.24 20.81
CA ILE A 509 2.12 -16.45 22.12
C ILE A 509 1.77 -15.09 22.74
N VAL A 510 0.56 -14.96 23.27
CA VAL A 510 0.09 -13.83 24.06
C VAL A 510 -0.38 -14.33 25.42
N GLN A 511 0.17 -13.78 26.50
CA GLN A 511 -0.16 -14.11 27.88
C GLN A 511 -0.72 -12.86 28.57
N LEU A 512 -1.82 -13.00 29.31
CA LEU A 512 -2.43 -11.93 30.10
C LEU A 512 -2.87 -12.47 31.46
N SER A 513 -2.68 -11.67 32.51
CA SER A 513 -3.11 -11.97 33.88
C SER A 513 -3.32 -10.70 34.69
N GLY A 514 -4.16 -10.77 35.71
CA GLY A 514 -4.38 -9.67 36.64
C GLY A 514 -5.81 -9.60 37.14
N VAL A 515 -6.21 -8.43 37.64
CA VAL A 515 -7.53 -8.19 38.21
C VAL A 515 -8.31 -7.18 37.39
N MET A 516 -9.62 -7.33 37.39
CA MET A 516 -10.55 -6.40 36.76
C MET A 516 -11.58 -6.04 37.83
N GLY A 517 -11.54 -4.83 38.38
CA GLY A 517 -12.55 -4.34 39.32
C GLY A 517 -13.12 -3.02 38.81
N ASP A 518 -13.51 -2.15 39.75
CA ASP A 518 -13.71 -0.72 39.47
C ASP A 518 -12.45 -0.13 38.81
N GLU A 519 -11.28 -0.55 39.30
CA GLU A 519 -10.01 -0.38 38.61
C GLU A 519 -9.54 -1.71 38.02
N ILE A 520 -9.05 -1.66 36.79
CA ILE A 520 -8.35 -2.75 36.12
C ILE A 520 -6.86 -2.67 36.52
N ASP A 521 -6.23 -3.82 36.73
CA ASP A 521 -4.76 -3.98 36.76
C ASP A 521 -4.43 -5.30 36.07
N LEU A 522 -4.28 -5.23 34.74
CA LEU A 522 -3.90 -6.35 33.89
C LEU A 522 -2.48 -6.14 33.40
N SER A 523 -1.72 -7.23 33.39
CA SER A 523 -0.38 -7.28 32.84
C SER A 523 -0.26 -8.48 31.90
N GLY A 524 0.39 -8.27 30.78
CA GLY A 524 0.55 -9.28 29.75
C GLY A 524 1.89 -9.17 29.05
N ARG A 525 2.30 -10.29 28.47
CA ARG A 525 3.50 -10.39 27.64
C ARG A 525 3.12 -11.03 26.32
N PHE A 526 3.72 -10.59 25.24
CA PHE A 526 3.55 -11.19 23.94
C PHE A 526 4.91 -11.47 23.30
N ASN A 527 4.98 -12.61 22.62
CA ASN A 527 6.04 -12.95 21.69
C ASN A 527 5.35 -13.31 20.38
N ILE A 528 5.41 -12.43 19.40
CA ILE A 528 4.83 -12.66 18.08
C ILE A 528 5.97 -13.09 17.18
N ASP A 529 5.93 -14.33 16.72
CA ASP A 529 6.73 -14.87 15.62
C ASP A 529 5.73 -15.40 14.60
N HIS A 530 5.40 -14.53 13.63
CA HIS A 530 4.35 -14.74 12.67
C HIS A 530 4.90 -14.59 11.26
N LYS A 531 4.56 -15.56 10.40
CA LYS A 531 4.86 -15.55 8.97
C LYS A 531 3.59 -15.27 8.19
N HIS A 532 3.73 -14.46 7.16
CA HIS A 532 2.68 -14.05 6.24
C HIS A 532 1.81 -15.25 5.83
N ASN A 533 0.50 -15.09 5.98
CA ASN A 533 -0.48 -16.07 5.55
C ASN A 533 -1.80 -15.39 5.13
N ALA A 534 -2.79 -16.19 4.74
CA ALA A 534 -4.08 -15.70 4.25
C ALA A 534 -4.91 -14.93 5.31
N LEU A 535 -4.67 -15.17 6.61
CA LEU A 535 -5.35 -14.47 7.70
C LEU A 535 -4.67 -13.14 8.05
N LEU A 536 -3.34 -13.13 8.06
CA LEU A 536 -2.49 -12.00 8.45
C LEU A 536 -1.36 -11.84 7.43
N ALA A 537 -1.50 -10.86 6.55
CA ALA A 537 -0.61 -10.61 5.42
C ALA A 537 0.72 -9.91 5.79
N ILE A 538 1.25 -10.16 6.98
CA ILE A 538 2.45 -9.52 7.53
C ILE A 538 3.43 -10.60 8.01
N ASP A 539 4.73 -10.42 7.81
CA ASP A 539 5.76 -11.15 8.57
C ASP A 539 6.16 -10.28 9.76
N ALA A 540 6.10 -10.80 10.99
CA ALA A 540 6.40 -10.01 12.18
C ALA A 540 7.08 -10.85 13.25
N HIS A 541 8.21 -10.35 13.75
CA HIS A 541 8.90 -10.87 14.91
C HIS A 541 9.11 -9.77 15.95
N LEU A 542 8.29 -9.77 17.00
CA LEU A 542 8.27 -8.75 18.05
C LEU A 542 7.95 -9.33 19.43
N THR A 543 8.59 -8.78 20.46
CA THR A 543 8.41 -9.19 21.86
C THR A 543 8.10 -7.99 22.72
N GLY A 544 7.18 -8.12 23.67
CA GLY A 544 6.83 -6.99 24.50
C GLY A 544 5.90 -7.31 25.65
N GLU A 545 5.55 -6.26 26.36
CA GLU A 545 4.70 -6.27 27.53
C GLU A 545 3.61 -5.21 27.35
N VAL A 546 2.44 -5.51 27.90
CA VAL A 546 1.28 -4.61 27.92
C VAL A 546 0.72 -4.59 29.34
N THR A 547 0.38 -3.40 29.83
CA THR A 547 -0.34 -3.24 31.08
C THR A 547 -1.56 -2.36 30.88
N LEU A 548 -2.70 -2.75 31.44
CA LEU A 548 -3.93 -1.96 31.45
C LEU A 548 -4.26 -1.64 32.91
N LYS A 549 -4.34 -0.35 33.25
CA LYS A 549 -4.56 0.12 34.62
C LYS A 549 -5.66 1.18 34.71
N GLY A 550 -6.31 1.37 35.85
CA GLY A 550 -7.27 2.47 36.07
C GLY A 550 -8.72 2.09 35.76
N ASP A 551 -9.60 3.06 35.47
CA ASP A 551 -11.06 2.85 35.36
C ASP A 551 -11.43 1.72 34.39
N HIS A 552 -12.39 0.89 34.81
CA HIS A 552 -12.84 -0.29 34.05
C HIS A 552 -13.29 0.00 32.61
N ASN A 553 -13.99 1.11 32.40
CA ASN A 553 -14.53 1.46 31.09
C ASN A 553 -13.56 2.32 30.27
N HIS A 554 -12.59 2.93 30.94
CA HIS A 554 -11.65 3.87 30.37
C HIS A 554 -10.20 3.63 30.85
N PRO A 555 -9.63 2.44 30.61
CA PRO A 555 -8.33 2.09 31.16
C PRO A 555 -7.19 2.94 30.56
N HIS A 556 -6.11 3.01 31.31
CA HIS A 556 -4.80 3.49 30.90
C HIS A 556 -3.98 2.30 30.38
N VAL A 557 -3.66 2.32 29.09
CA VAL A 557 -2.92 1.27 28.39
C VAL A 557 -1.46 1.70 28.26
N TYR A 558 -0.54 0.87 28.73
CA TYR A 558 0.89 1.04 28.53
C TYR A 558 1.46 -0.17 27.81
N VAL A 559 2.20 0.06 26.72
CA VAL A 559 2.81 -0.98 25.88
C VAL A 559 4.29 -0.69 25.72
N LYS A 560 5.12 -1.73 25.85
CA LYS A 560 6.54 -1.67 25.53
C LYS A 560 6.92 -2.89 24.70
N SER A 561 7.44 -2.67 23.48
CA SER A 561 7.77 -3.73 22.53
C SER A 561 9.15 -3.52 21.92
N ASN A 562 9.89 -4.61 21.71
CA ASN A 562 11.03 -4.67 20.82
C ASN A 562 10.60 -5.35 19.52
N VAL A 563 10.92 -4.71 18.41
CA VAL A 563 10.64 -5.20 17.06
C VAL A 563 11.95 -5.68 16.48
N SER A 564 12.08 -6.96 16.14
CA SER A 564 13.28 -7.45 15.45
C SER A 564 13.13 -7.29 13.94
N HIS A 565 11.96 -7.65 13.40
CA HIS A 565 11.65 -7.61 11.98
C HIS A 565 10.15 -7.47 11.75
N ILE A 566 9.75 -6.59 10.83
CA ILE A 566 8.41 -6.55 10.25
C ILE A 566 8.56 -6.42 8.74
N LYS A 567 7.91 -7.29 7.98
CA LYS A 567 7.83 -7.16 6.53
C LYS A 567 6.36 -7.18 6.08
N TYR A 568 6.02 -6.19 5.28
CA TYR A 568 4.72 -6.07 4.63
C TYR A 568 4.95 -5.64 3.18
N ASP A 569 4.59 -6.50 2.23
CA ASP A 569 4.87 -6.30 0.81
C ASP A 569 6.37 -6.03 0.56
N ASN A 570 6.72 -4.87 -0.01
CA ASN A 570 8.09 -4.44 -0.28
C ASN A 570 8.72 -3.60 0.85
N ALA A 571 8.00 -3.40 1.97
CA ALA A 571 8.48 -2.65 3.12
C ALA A 571 9.07 -3.59 4.17
N VAL A 572 10.32 -3.34 4.57
CA VAL A 572 11.02 -4.13 5.60
C VAL A 572 11.52 -3.21 6.70
N ILE A 573 10.98 -3.37 7.91
CA ILE A 573 11.40 -2.68 9.13
C ILE A 573 12.25 -3.65 9.96
N SER A 574 13.41 -3.21 10.43
CA SER A 574 14.29 -4.04 11.27
C SER A 574 14.78 -3.27 12.49
N ASN A 575 14.90 -3.98 13.61
CA ASN A 575 15.44 -3.52 14.89
C ASN A 575 14.83 -2.21 15.39
N GLY A 576 13.77 -2.30 16.18
CA GLY A 576 13.08 -1.15 16.74
C GLY A 576 12.52 -1.33 18.13
N LYS A 577 12.00 -0.25 18.68
CA LYS A 577 11.28 -0.20 19.95
C LYS A 577 10.01 0.61 19.80
N ILE A 578 8.93 0.12 20.39
CA ILE A 578 7.65 0.80 20.46
C ILE A 578 7.32 0.97 21.93
N THR A 579 7.03 2.20 22.34
CA THR A 579 6.45 2.52 23.65
C THR A 579 5.18 3.31 23.41
N ALA A 580 4.07 2.87 23.99
CA ALA A 580 2.79 3.57 23.90
C ALA A 580 2.20 3.73 25.29
N ASP A 581 1.80 4.94 25.64
CA ASP A 581 1.09 5.28 26.86
C ASP A 581 -0.23 5.96 26.44
N VAL A 582 -1.37 5.34 26.69
CA VAL A 582 -2.68 5.77 26.19
C VAL A 582 -3.72 5.76 27.30
N ASN A 583 -4.21 6.94 27.69
CA ASN A 583 -5.26 7.13 28.67
C ASN A 583 -6.62 7.35 27.99
N LEU A 584 -7.49 6.33 28.06
CA LEU A 584 -8.82 6.36 27.43
C LEU A 584 -9.80 7.32 28.14
N GLU A 585 -9.64 7.56 29.45
CA GLU A 585 -10.50 8.45 30.25
C GLU A 585 -10.35 9.91 29.81
N LYS A 586 -9.12 10.31 29.49
CA LYS A 586 -8.77 11.67 29.05
C LYS A 586 -8.91 11.86 27.54
N GLY A 587 -9.95 11.27 26.94
CA GLY A 587 -10.24 11.46 25.52
C GLY A 587 -9.20 10.85 24.59
N TRP A 588 -8.60 9.72 24.99
CA TRP A 588 -7.52 9.02 24.27
C TRP A 588 -6.21 9.82 24.27
N GLU A 589 -5.88 10.45 25.39
CA GLU A 589 -4.56 11.08 25.59
C GLU A 589 -3.48 10.02 25.39
N SER A 590 -2.58 10.23 24.44
CA SER A 590 -1.63 9.25 23.92
C SER A 590 -0.24 9.89 23.86
N ASP A 591 0.76 9.14 24.30
CA ASP A 591 2.19 9.39 24.07
C ASP A 591 2.79 8.09 23.52
N ILE A 592 2.95 8.04 22.20
CA ILE A 592 3.47 6.88 21.47
C ILE A 592 4.80 7.27 20.87
N ASN A 593 5.85 6.52 21.16
CA ASN A 593 7.18 6.68 20.57
C ASN A 593 7.60 5.37 19.92
N MET A 594 8.01 5.45 18.66
CA MET A 594 8.48 4.33 17.85
C MET A 594 9.84 4.67 17.28
N THR A 595 10.80 3.79 17.47
CA THR A 595 12.17 3.93 16.93
C THR A 595 12.51 2.69 16.11
N PHE A 596 13.08 2.87 14.93
CA PHE A 596 13.52 1.78 14.06
C PHE A 596 14.90 2.10 13.49
N ALA A 597 15.81 1.13 13.49
CA ALA A 597 17.15 1.32 12.97
C ALA A 597 17.14 1.43 11.44
N HIS A 598 16.36 0.57 10.77
CA HIS A 598 16.29 0.51 9.32
C HIS A 598 14.85 0.29 8.83
N LEU A 599 14.49 1.01 7.76
CA LEU A 599 13.34 0.72 6.90
C LEU A 599 13.86 0.67 5.46
N SER A 600 13.62 -0.45 4.78
CA SER A 600 13.83 -0.57 3.34
C SER A 600 12.48 -0.50 2.62
N LEU A 601 12.41 0.36 1.60
CA LEU A 601 11.25 0.52 0.71
C LEU A 601 11.75 0.34 -0.73
N ALA A 602 11.49 -0.83 -1.33
CA ALA A 602 12.03 -1.19 -2.64
C ALA A 602 13.58 -1.07 -2.70
N ASN A 603 14.13 -0.07 -3.41
CA ASN A 603 15.57 0.16 -3.53
C ASN A 603 16.11 1.23 -2.55
N GLU A 604 15.24 1.87 -1.78
CA GLU A 604 15.61 2.98 -0.88
C GLU A 604 15.75 2.52 0.58
N GLN A 605 16.59 3.23 1.34
CA GLN A 605 16.86 2.95 2.75
C GLN A 605 16.70 4.19 3.62
N LEU A 606 15.86 4.07 4.65
CA LEU A 606 15.75 5.02 5.76
C LEU A 606 16.42 4.42 6.99
N GLU A 607 17.12 5.24 7.74
CA GLU A 607 17.83 4.88 8.96
C GLU A 607 17.36 5.74 10.14
N ASN A 608 17.55 5.26 11.37
CA ASN A 608 17.29 6.02 12.60
C ASN A 608 15.91 6.71 12.63
N ILE A 609 14.88 5.94 12.27
CA ILE A 609 13.51 6.45 12.16
C ILE A 609 12.95 6.61 13.56
N MET A 610 12.46 7.81 13.87
CA MET A 610 11.81 8.14 15.12
C MET A 610 10.44 8.76 14.81
N LEU A 611 9.39 8.02 15.13
CA LEU A 611 8.00 8.43 14.95
C LEU A 611 7.37 8.60 16.34
N SER A 612 6.91 9.80 16.67
CA SER A 612 6.16 10.05 17.90
C SER A 612 4.77 10.61 17.63
N LEU A 613 3.80 10.23 18.46
CA LEU A 613 2.43 10.74 18.48
C LEU A 613 2.13 11.19 19.91
N ALA A 614 1.77 12.45 20.09
CA ALA A 614 1.43 13.02 21.39
C ALA A 614 0.09 13.77 21.34
N GLY A 615 -0.75 13.67 22.37
CA GLY A 615 -2.02 14.39 22.49
C GLY A 615 -3.23 13.47 22.49
N ASN A 616 -4.43 13.98 22.24
CA ASN A 616 -5.68 13.23 22.34
C ASN A 616 -6.42 13.11 21.00
N LYS A 617 -7.60 12.47 21.02
CA LYS A 617 -8.41 12.24 19.80
C LYS A 617 -8.75 13.54 19.05
N GLN A 618 -9.01 14.63 19.76
CA GLN A 618 -9.41 15.91 19.17
C GLN A 618 -8.21 16.76 18.75
N GLN A 619 -7.06 16.60 19.41
CA GLN A 619 -5.83 17.36 19.16
C GLN A 619 -4.61 16.49 19.45
N HIS A 620 -3.87 16.12 18.41
CA HIS A 620 -2.63 15.35 18.51
C HIS A 620 -1.58 15.90 17.55
N THR A 621 -0.31 15.67 17.87
CA THR A 621 0.84 16.00 17.04
C THR A 621 1.61 14.73 16.73
N ILE A 622 1.98 14.55 15.47
CA ILE A 622 2.82 13.47 14.97
C ILE A 622 4.14 14.08 14.54
N HIS A 623 5.25 13.57 15.06
CA HIS A 623 6.59 13.90 14.59
C HIS A 623 7.23 12.69 13.92
N LEU A 624 7.81 12.88 12.74
CA LEU A 624 8.57 11.85 12.03
C LEU A 624 9.96 12.39 11.68
N ASN A 625 10.98 11.81 12.29
CA ASN A 625 12.38 12.06 11.99
C ASN A 625 13.04 10.82 11.41
N SER A 626 13.94 10.98 10.43
CA SER A 626 14.74 9.88 9.89
C SER A 626 16.08 10.40 9.33
N ALA A 627 17.01 9.48 9.09
CA ALA A 627 18.31 9.70 8.48
C ALA A 627 18.53 8.68 7.33
N GLY A 628 19.71 8.68 6.70
CA GLY A 628 20.03 7.83 5.56
C GLY A 628 19.80 8.54 4.22
N THR A 629 19.47 7.79 3.16
CA THR A 629 19.26 8.33 1.81
C THR A 629 18.06 9.30 1.75
N ILE A 630 17.04 9.03 2.58
CA ILE A 630 15.89 9.88 2.79
C ILE A 630 15.88 10.31 4.27
N ALA A 631 16.32 11.54 4.54
CA ALA A 631 16.24 12.12 5.87
C ALA A 631 15.00 13.01 5.99
N THR A 632 14.19 12.83 7.02
CA THR A 632 12.93 13.56 7.20
C THR A 632 12.89 14.31 8.53
N GLN A 633 12.20 15.45 8.55
CA GLN A 633 11.74 16.16 9.75
C GLN A 633 10.33 16.65 9.47
N ILE A 634 9.34 15.90 9.92
CA ILE A 634 7.92 16.12 9.58
C ILE A 634 7.14 16.30 10.88
N GLU A 635 6.27 17.31 10.92
CA GLU A 635 5.33 17.57 12.02
C GLU A 635 3.92 17.75 11.46
N ILE A 636 3.00 16.91 11.93
CA ILE A 636 1.58 16.95 11.56
C ILE A 636 0.75 17.15 12.83
N GLN A 637 -0.06 18.19 12.85
CA GLN A 637 -1.05 18.44 13.91
C GLN A 637 -2.41 17.97 13.41
N GLY A 638 -3.12 17.13 14.15
CA GLY A 638 -4.35 16.50 13.70
C GLY A 638 -5.45 16.47 14.76
N GLY A 639 -6.68 16.25 14.32
CA GLY A 639 -7.84 16.11 15.17
C GLY A 639 -8.97 15.36 14.48
N LEU A 640 -9.64 14.46 15.20
CA LEU A 640 -10.78 13.71 14.68
C LEU A 640 -12.11 14.29 15.20
N GLU A 641 -12.91 14.88 14.31
CA GLU A 641 -14.24 15.42 14.61
C GLU A 641 -15.28 14.81 13.67
N LYS A 642 -16.40 14.29 14.19
CA LYS A 642 -17.51 13.71 13.39
C LYS A 642 -17.07 12.69 12.31
N ALA A 643 -16.12 11.81 12.65
CA ALA A 643 -15.53 10.80 11.75
C ALA A 643 -14.77 11.38 10.54
N GLN A 644 -14.36 12.65 10.62
CA GLN A 644 -13.47 13.31 9.68
C GLN A 644 -12.21 13.73 10.40
N TRP A 645 -11.07 13.24 9.94
CA TRP A 645 -9.76 13.66 10.43
C TRP A 645 -9.33 14.93 9.71
N GLN A 646 -9.00 15.95 10.49
CA GLN A 646 -8.46 17.22 10.00
C GLN A 646 -7.00 17.28 10.43
N GLY A 647 -6.10 17.26 9.45
CA GLY A 647 -4.66 17.36 9.65
C GLY A 647 -4.13 18.70 9.19
N ARG A 648 -3.03 19.15 9.79
CA ARG A 648 -2.24 20.30 9.40
C ARG A 648 -0.77 19.90 9.42
N LEU A 649 -0.15 19.74 8.25
CA LEU A 649 1.30 19.62 8.16
C LEU A 649 1.90 20.99 8.53
N SER A 650 2.41 21.11 9.75
CA SER A 650 2.95 22.38 10.26
C SER A 650 4.37 22.61 9.77
N HIS A 651 5.15 21.53 9.63
CA HIS A 651 6.51 21.55 9.12
C HIS A 651 6.81 20.24 8.38
N ALA A 652 7.52 20.33 7.27
CA ALA A 652 8.11 19.17 6.62
C ALA A 652 9.41 19.57 5.93
N LYS A 653 10.48 18.85 6.23
CA LYS A 653 11.75 18.90 5.53
C LYS A 653 12.14 17.47 5.17
N ILE A 654 12.33 17.22 3.88
CA ILE A 654 12.73 15.92 3.34
C ILE A 654 14.03 16.17 2.58
N THR A 655 15.09 15.45 2.90
CA THR A 655 16.37 15.52 2.19
C THR A 655 16.57 14.19 1.48
N TYR A 656 16.58 14.21 0.15
CA TYR A 656 16.81 13.03 -0.69
C TYR A 656 18.09 13.22 -1.49
N LEU A 657 19.08 12.33 -1.34
CA LEU A 657 20.39 12.48 -2.01
C LEU A 657 20.97 13.91 -1.88
N ASP A 658 21.00 14.44 -0.66
CA ASP A 658 21.43 15.82 -0.32
C ASP A 658 20.59 16.97 -0.94
N LEU A 659 19.44 16.67 -1.55
CA LEU A 659 18.49 17.67 -2.05
C LEU A 659 17.42 17.98 -0.98
N PRO A 660 17.47 19.15 -0.31
CA PRO A 660 16.47 19.54 0.67
C PRO A 660 15.18 20.00 -0.03
N ILE A 661 14.07 19.44 0.41
CA ILE A 661 12.70 19.69 -0.01
C ILE A 661 11.92 20.12 1.24
N GLU A 662 11.57 21.38 1.34
CA GLU A 662 10.97 21.98 2.54
C GLU A 662 9.58 22.54 2.24
N LEU A 663 8.62 22.30 3.11
CA LEU A 663 7.29 22.88 3.00
C LEU A 663 7.36 24.39 3.25
N VAL A 664 6.90 25.20 2.29
CA VAL A 664 6.95 26.67 2.35
C VAL A 664 6.00 27.22 3.41
N SER A 665 4.78 26.66 3.48
CA SER A 665 3.76 27.09 4.43
C SER A 665 2.90 25.90 4.87
N PRO A 666 2.35 25.94 6.10
CA PRO A 666 1.55 24.85 6.61
C PRO A 666 0.33 24.52 5.75
N VAL A 667 0.07 23.23 5.52
CA VAL A 667 -1.04 22.77 4.68
C VAL A 667 -2.05 21.94 5.48
N GLN A 668 -3.34 22.13 5.18
CA GLN A 668 -4.41 21.34 5.77
C GLN A 668 -4.80 20.15 4.88
N PHE A 669 -5.14 19.03 5.53
CA PHE A 669 -5.69 17.84 4.92
C PHE A 669 -7.02 17.50 5.56
N LEU A 670 -7.97 17.06 4.76
CA LEU A 670 -9.26 16.56 5.22
C LEU A 670 -9.41 15.12 4.74
N VAL A 671 -9.50 14.18 5.68
CA VAL A 671 -9.62 12.75 5.40
C VAL A 671 -10.91 12.24 6.03
N SER A 672 -11.76 11.64 5.22
CA SER A 672 -13.00 10.96 5.62
C SER A 672 -13.11 9.61 4.91
N ASN A 673 -14.12 8.82 5.28
CA ASN A 673 -14.43 7.57 4.57
C ASN A 673 -14.97 7.74 3.14
N LYS A 674 -15.18 8.98 2.67
CA LYS A 674 -15.70 9.27 1.30
C LYS A 674 -14.77 10.12 0.44
N LYS A 675 -13.97 10.98 1.07
CA LYS A 675 -13.12 11.97 0.38
C LYS A 675 -11.84 12.20 1.16
N SER A 676 -10.73 12.28 0.43
CA SER A 676 -9.44 12.78 0.91
C SER A 676 -9.04 14.00 0.08
N GLU A 677 -8.83 15.13 0.74
CA GLU A 677 -8.53 16.40 0.08
C GLU A 677 -7.29 17.04 0.72
N ILE A 678 -6.33 17.42 -0.13
CA ILE A 678 -5.12 18.14 0.26
C ILE A 678 -5.26 19.57 -0.25
N MET A 679 -5.20 20.56 0.64
CA MET A 679 -5.25 21.96 0.24
C MET A 679 -4.03 22.34 -0.62
N PRO A 680 -4.14 23.35 -1.50
CA PRO A 680 -3.00 23.86 -2.27
C PRO A 680 -1.83 24.24 -1.36
N HIS A 681 -0.63 23.79 -1.70
CA HIS A 681 0.57 24.02 -0.88
C HIS A 681 1.83 24.04 -1.74
N CYS A 682 2.91 24.65 -1.24
CA CYS A 682 4.15 24.78 -1.99
C CYS A 682 5.33 24.19 -1.22
N TRP A 683 6.26 23.61 -1.97
CA TRP A 683 7.52 23.02 -1.49
C TRP A 683 8.69 23.79 -2.11
N ALA A 684 9.62 24.22 -1.27
CA ALA A 684 10.88 24.79 -1.68
C ALA A 684 11.90 23.67 -1.88
N VAL A 685 12.53 23.64 -3.05
CA VAL A 685 13.64 22.74 -3.37
C VAL A 685 14.86 23.63 -3.61
N LYS A 686 15.70 23.84 -2.59
CA LYS A 686 16.77 24.87 -2.60
C LYS A 686 16.25 26.27 -3.00
N ARG A 687 16.43 26.70 -4.25
CA ARG A 687 15.99 28.01 -4.79
C ARG A 687 14.70 27.89 -5.63
N SER A 688 14.24 26.68 -5.87
CA SER A 688 13.06 26.34 -6.65
C SER A 688 11.82 26.25 -5.78
N GLU A 689 10.64 26.53 -6.34
CA GLU A 689 9.34 26.41 -5.66
C GLU A 689 8.37 25.61 -6.53
N VAL A 690 7.75 24.59 -5.92
CA VAL A 690 6.80 23.67 -6.55
C VAL A 690 5.50 23.69 -5.76
N CYS A 691 4.42 24.16 -6.37
CA CYS A 691 3.10 24.20 -5.74
C CYS A 691 2.23 23.05 -6.23
N LEU A 692 1.56 22.35 -5.30
CA LEU A 692 0.79 21.14 -5.52
C LEU A 692 -0.64 21.31 -4.99
N GLN A 693 -1.61 20.81 -5.75
CA GLN A 693 -2.97 20.61 -5.30
C GLN A 693 -3.45 19.24 -5.81
N ALA A 694 -3.99 18.41 -4.91
CA ALA A 694 -4.50 17.09 -5.27
C ALA A 694 -5.81 16.82 -4.55
N GLN A 695 -6.76 16.22 -5.26
CA GLN A 695 -8.01 15.73 -4.68
C GLN A 695 -8.25 14.30 -5.13
N HIS A 696 -8.71 13.47 -4.18
CA HIS A 696 -8.95 12.06 -4.42
C HIS A 696 -10.29 11.65 -3.79
N THR A 697 -11.13 10.98 -4.58
CA THR A 697 -12.35 10.35 -4.05
C THR A 697 -12.03 8.91 -3.67
N VAL A 698 -12.74 8.37 -2.68
CA VAL A 698 -12.51 6.98 -2.23
C VAL A 698 -12.86 5.95 -3.34
N ASP A 699 -13.55 6.37 -4.39
CA ASP A 699 -13.94 5.60 -5.58
C ASP A 699 -12.78 5.38 -6.57
N LEU A 700 -11.52 5.45 -6.10
CA LEU A 700 -10.28 5.26 -6.85
C LEU A 700 -9.96 6.31 -7.93
N ALA A 701 -10.77 7.37 -8.08
CA ALA A 701 -10.53 8.46 -9.01
C ALA A 701 -9.79 9.62 -8.34
N GLY A 702 -8.84 10.23 -9.04
CA GLY A 702 -8.16 11.42 -8.53
C GLY A 702 -7.64 12.34 -9.62
N HIS A 703 -7.36 13.58 -9.22
CA HIS A 703 -6.67 14.56 -10.05
C HIS A 703 -5.64 15.32 -9.22
N ALA A 704 -4.53 15.67 -9.87
CA ALA A 704 -3.48 16.50 -9.30
C ALA A 704 -3.10 17.59 -10.30
N ALA A 705 -2.89 18.79 -9.78
CA ALA A 705 -2.33 19.92 -10.49
C ALA A 705 -1.05 20.36 -9.76
N MET A 706 0.02 20.53 -10.52
CA MET A 706 1.30 21.04 -10.06
C MET A 706 1.62 22.30 -10.85
N SER A 707 1.94 23.38 -10.15
CA SER A 707 2.43 24.61 -10.75
C SER A 707 3.87 24.85 -10.30
N LEU A 708 4.72 25.10 -11.28
CA LEU A 708 6.13 25.40 -11.12
C LEU A 708 6.28 26.90 -11.33
N SER A 709 6.31 27.67 -10.24
CA SER A 709 6.37 29.14 -10.30
C SER A 709 7.79 29.63 -10.65
N LYS A 710 8.80 28.97 -10.10
CA LYS A 710 10.22 29.25 -10.32
C LYS A 710 11.05 27.99 -10.05
N VAL A 711 11.63 27.41 -11.08
CA VAL A 711 12.50 26.23 -11.00
C VAL A 711 13.89 26.62 -11.45
N ASP A 712 14.85 26.67 -10.54
CA ASP A 712 16.27 26.86 -10.87
C ASP A 712 16.88 25.50 -11.21
N LEU A 713 17.22 25.28 -12.49
CA LEU A 713 17.75 24.01 -12.98
C LEU A 713 19.02 23.57 -12.25
N SER A 714 19.78 24.53 -11.70
CA SER A 714 21.02 24.21 -10.99
C SER A 714 20.79 23.57 -9.61
N ASP A 715 19.56 23.61 -9.09
CA ASP A 715 19.20 22.90 -7.86
C ASP A 715 19.24 21.37 -8.03
N PHE A 716 19.05 20.89 -9.26
CA PHE A 716 18.97 19.47 -9.63
C PHE A 716 20.29 18.87 -10.12
N ASN A 717 21.37 19.65 -10.14
CA ASN A 717 22.71 19.17 -10.55
C ASN A 717 23.29 18.08 -9.65
N THR A 718 22.70 17.82 -8.47
CA THR A 718 23.10 16.69 -7.60
C THR A 718 22.59 15.35 -8.11
N LEU A 719 21.66 15.35 -9.07
CA LEU A 719 21.11 14.12 -9.66
C LEU A 719 22.01 13.53 -10.75
N THR A 720 23.01 14.27 -11.25
CA THR A 720 23.94 13.79 -12.28
C THR A 720 25.27 14.53 -12.23
N ASP A 721 26.37 13.77 -12.31
CA ASP A 721 27.71 14.35 -12.33
C ASP A 721 28.19 14.70 -13.75
N LYS A 722 27.46 14.26 -14.79
CA LYS A 722 27.90 14.37 -16.19
C LYS A 722 27.59 15.73 -16.82
N TRP A 723 26.54 16.40 -16.36
CA TRP A 723 26.07 17.66 -16.93
C TRP A 723 25.58 18.57 -15.81
N GLN A 724 26.01 19.83 -15.81
CA GLN A 724 25.54 20.85 -14.88
C GLN A 724 24.63 21.82 -15.63
N MET A 725 23.36 21.85 -15.26
CA MET A 725 22.39 22.76 -15.85
C MET A 725 22.30 24.04 -15.04
N ALA A 726 22.06 25.15 -15.72
CA ALA A 726 21.68 26.41 -15.12
C ALA A 726 20.54 27.01 -15.93
N GLY A 727 19.72 27.85 -15.31
CA GLY A 727 18.56 28.48 -15.93
C GLY A 727 17.35 28.44 -15.02
N VAL A 728 16.33 29.20 -15.39
CA VAL A 728 15.09 29.28 -14.61
C VAL A 728 13.92 28.89 -15.48
N GLY A 729 13.08 27.98 -14.97
CA GLY A 729 11.88 27.53 -15.63
C GLY A 729 10.62 27.78 -14.84
N LYS A 730 9.51 27.69 -15.55
CA LYS A 730 8.15 27.66 -15.02
C LYS A 730 7.33 26.66 -15.81
N GLY A 731 6.21 26.23 -15.25
CA GLY A 731 5.37 25.27 -15.94
C GLY A 731 4.17 24.82 -15.13
N GLU A 732 3.36 23.98 -15.77
CA GLU A 732 2.20 23.37 -15.16
C GLU A 732 2.13 21.90 -15.55
N VAL A 733 1.76 21.05 -14.60
CA VAL A 733 1.53 19.62 -14.82
C VAL A 733 0.15 19.28 -14.25
N ASN A 734 -0.68 18.64 -15.05
CA ASN A 734 -2.00 18.17 -14.64
C ASN A 734 -2.08 16.67 -14.89
N ALA A 735 -2.59 15.90 -13.94
CA ALA A 735 -2.75 14.46 -14.05
C ALA A 735 -4.10 14.00 -13.51
N LYS A 736 -4.68 12.97 -14.14
CA LYS A 736 -5.92 12.28 -13.74
C LYS A 736 -5.70 10.78 -13.74
N TRP A 737 -6.23 10.09 -12.75
CA TRP A 737 -6.10 8.63 -12.63
C TRP A 737 -7.40 7.99 -12.15
N PHE A 738 -7.52 6.67 -12.40
CA PHE A 738 -8.58 5.82 -11.87
C PHE A 738 -8.01 4.44 -11.52
N ALA A 739 -8.28 3.92 -10.32
CA ALA A 739 -7.83 2.60 -9.87
C ALA A 739 -6.30 2.39 -9.94
N GLY A 740 -5.53 3.48 -9.78
CA GLY A 740 -4.06 3.45 -9.87
C GLY A 740 -3.52 3.55 -11.30
N GLU A 741 -4.38 3.54 -12.33
CA GLU A 741 -3.98 3.74 -13.73
C GLU A 741 -4.08 5.21 -14.14
N LEU A 742 -3.08 5.69 -14.88
CA LEU A 742 -3.06 7.04 -15.42
C LEU A 742 -4.06 7.16 -16.58
N LEU A 743 -5.01 8.10 -16.48
CA LEU A 743 -5.99 8.35 -17.54
C LEU A 743 -5.53 9.45 -18.51
N ASP A 744 -4.92 10.50 -17.97
CA ASP A 744 -4.49 11.69 -18.71
C ASP A 744 -3.47 12.46 -17.89
N ALA A 745 -2.35 12.81 -18.49
CA ALA A 745 -1.34 13.71 -17.94
C ALA A 745 -0.87 14.69 -19.01
N ASN A 746 -0.83 15.97 -18.67
CA ASN A 746 -0.35 17.04 -19.53
C ASN A 746 0.66 17.89 -18.77
N ALA A 747 1.82 18.13 -19.36
CA ALA A 747 2.85 19.01 -18.81
C ALA A 747 3.27 20.06 -19.85
N VAL A 748 3.42 21.31 -19.40
CA VAL A 748 3.99 22.41 -20.19
C VAL A 748 5.09 23.06 -19.38
N LEU A 749 6.32 23.01 -19.86
CA LEU A 749 7.50 23.54 -19.19
C LEU A 749 8.20 24.55 -20.12
N ASP A 750 8.47 25.74 -19.59
CA ASP A 750 9.18 26.83 -20.26
C ASP A 750 10.40 27.20 -19.43
N PHE A 751 11.59 26.94 -19.96
CA PHE A 751 12.85 27.32 -19.35
C PHE A 751 13.50 28.45 -20.14
N LYS A 752 14.09 29.43 -19.43
CA LYS A 752 14.75 30.60 -20.01
C LYS A 752 16.13 30.84 -19.41
N GLY A 753 17.01 31.43 -20.22
CA GLY A 753 18.40 31.70 -19.86
C GLY A 753 19.13 30.42 -19.48
N THR A 754 18.79 29.30 -20.12
CA THR A 754 19.39 28.02 -19.75
C THR A 754 20.76 27.87 -20.36
N SER A 755 21.62 27.16 -19.65
CA SER A 755 22.91 26.76 -20.17
C SER A 755 23.28 25.40 -19.59
N ILE A 756 23.98 24.61 -20.40
CA ILE A 756 24.38 23.26 -20.05
C ILE A 756 25.90 23.26 -20.00
N ARG A 757 26.45 23.09 -18.80
CA ARG A 757 27.87 22.89 -18.61
C ARG A 757 28.18 21.39 -18.68
N ALA A 758 28.97 20.98 -19.66
CA ALA A 758 29.40 19.60 -19.84
C ALA A 758 30.93 19.54 -19.99
N ASP A 759 31.51 18.44 -19.54
CA ASP A 759 32.96 18.21 -19.65
C ASP A 759 33.29 17.59 -21.00
N PHE A 760 34.06 18.31 -21.82
CA PHE A 760 34.58 17.83 -23.10
C PHE A 760 36.11 17.85 -23.04
N ALA A 761 36.75 16.72 -23.34
CA ALA A 761 38.23 16.58 -23.31
C ALA A 761 38.87 17.08 -22.00
N GLN A 762 38.30 16.68 -20.85
CA GLN A 762 38.70 17.11 -19.50
C GLN A 762 38.55 18.62 -19.22
N GLN A 763 37.80 19.36 -20.05
CA GLN A 763 37.52 20.76 -19.80
C GLN A 763 36.01 21.03 -19.80
N ALA A 764 35.55 21.72 -18.76
CA ALA A 764 34.15 22.08 -18.64
C ALA A 764 33.77 23.21 -19.59
N ARG A 765 32.63 23.06 -20.28
CA ARG A 765 32.14 23.98 -21.30
C ARG A 765 30.66 24.26 -21.14
N VAL A 766 30.31 25.53 -21.22
CA VAL A 766 28.94 26.02 -21.10
C VAL A 766 28.33 26.18 -22.48
N LEU A 767 27.32 25.37 -22.79
CA LEU A 767 26.53 25.40 -24.02
C LEU A 767 25.28 26.27 -23.79
N PRO A 768 25.06 27.33 -24.58
CA PRO A 768 23.89 28.19 -24.42
C PRO A 768 22.62 27.50 -24.94
N ALA A 769 21.55 27.63 -24.17
CA ALA A 769 20.21 27.18 -24.49
C ALA A 769 19.22 28.24 -24.01
N GLU A 770 19.14 29.37 -24.71
CA GLU A 770 18.42 30.57 -24.29
C GLU A 770 16.96 30.29 -23.90
N SER A 771 16.29 29.38 -24.61
CA SER A 771 14.99 28.87 -24.19
C SER A 771 14.75 27.43 -24.58
N ILE A 772 14.13 26.68 -23.66
CA ILE A 772 13.66 25.31 -23.89
C ILE A 772 12.17 25.28 -23.56
N ASN A 773 11.34 24.96 -24.54
CA ASN A 773 9.92 24.70 -24.35
C ASN A 773 9.65 23.22 -24.51
N VAL A 774 8.92 22.63 -23.56
CA VAL A 774 8.56 21.21 -23.55
C VAL A 774 7.07 21.08 -23.31
N VAL A 775 6.40 20.32 -24.17
CA VAL A 775 5.00 19.92 -23.99
C VAL A 775 4.95 18.41 -23.98
N MET A 776 4.37 17.83 -22.93
CA MET A 776 4.22 16.38 -22.79
C MET A 776 2.75 16.04 -22.59
N ARG A 777 2.29 14.97 -23.24
CA ARG A 777 0.99 14.35 -23.02
C ARG A 777 1.19 12.86 -22.78
N SER A 778 0.50 12.28 -21.81
CA SER A 778 0.64 10.86 -21.49
C SER A 778 -0.68 10.29 -20.98
N ASP A 779 -0.95 9.03 -21.30
CA ASP A 779 -1.97 8.21 -20.65
C ASP A 779 -1.33 6.88 -20.18
N LYS A 780 -2.12 5.82 -20.00
CA LYS A 780 -1.59 4.50 -19.59
C LYS A 780 -0.82 3.76 -20.70
N ASP A 781 -1.07 4.10 -21.97
CA ASP A 781 -0.59 3.36 -23.14
C ASP A 781 0.45 4.14 -23.94
N HIS A 782 0.32 5.47 -24.05
CA HIS A 782 1.13 6.33 -24.91
C HIS A 782 1.65 7.56 -24.18
N MET A 783 2.89 7.96 -24.52
CA MET A 783 3.50 9.23 -24.14
C MET A 783 3.96 9.98 -25.39
N ALA A 784 3.49 11.21 -25.57
CA ALA A 784 3.91 12.14 -26.61
C ALA A 784 4.69 13.32 -25.99
N LEU A 785 5.81 13.71 -26.60
CA LEU A 785 6.69 14.78 -26.14
C LEU A 785 7.08 15.67 -27.32
N ASP A 786 6.72 16.95 -27.26
CA ASP A 786 7.16 18.00 -28.18
C ASP A 786 8.18 18.90 -27.47
N TRP A 787 9.30 19.21 -28.11
CA TRP A 787 10.30 20.13 -27.57
C TRP A 787 10.84 21.10 -28.61
N HIS A 788 11.16 22.32 -28.15
CA HIS A 788 11.77 23.37 -28.96
C HIS A 788 12.89 24.04 -28.15
N LEU A 789 14.11 23.96 -28.69
CA LEU A 789 15.30 24.62 -28.17
C LEU A 789 15.69 25.78 -29.09
N THR A 790 15.83 26.96 -28.51
CA THR A 790 16.48 28.10 -29.16
C THR A 790 17.84 28.30 -28.51
N SER A 791 18.89 28.25 -29.33
CA SER A 791 20.28 28.41 -28.93
C SER A 791 20.98 29.46 -29.79
N SER A 792 21.76 30.36 -29.18
CA SER A 792 22.67 31.23 -29.94
C SER A 792 23.75 30.44 -30.67
N LEU A 793 24.13 29.26 -30.14
CA LEU A 793 25.14 28.37 -30.71
C LEU A 793 24.54 27.42 -31.76
N PHE A 794 23.42 26.75 -31.43
CA PHE A 794 22.81 25.70 -32.25
C PHE A 794 21.57 26.12 -33.05
N GLY A 795 21.21 27.41 -33.09
CA GLY A 795 20.02 27.88 -33.83
C GLY A 795 18.70 27.40 -33.21
N ASN A 796 17.72 27.05 -34.05
CA ASN A 796 16.43 26.52 -33.60
C ASN A 796 16.36 25.01 -33.86
N LEU A 797 16.26 24.23 -32.80
CA LEU A 797 16.10 22.78 -32.86
C LEU A 797 14.71 22.41 -32.35
N LYS A 798 13.99 21.59 -33.11
CA LYS A 798 12.67 21.09 -32.72
C LYS A 798 12.66 19.58 -32.82
N GLY A 799 11.94 18.93 -31.92
CA GLY A 799 11.68 17.52 -32.06
C GLY A 799 10.40 17.09 -31.39
N ASP A 800 9.89 15.97 -31.86
CA ASP A 800 8.75 15.27 -31.28
C ASP A 800 9.12 13.80 -31.02
N MET A 801 8.45 13.18 -30.05
CA MET A 801 8.64 11.79 -29.69
C MET A 801 7.29 11.18 -29.30
N ASP A 802 6.99 9.99 -29.81
CA ASP A 802 5.85 9.16 -29.43
C ASP A 802 6.37 7.81 -28.92
N VAL A 803 5.97 7.45 -27.69
CA VAL A 803 6.46 6.27 -26.98
C VAL A 803 5.29 5.44 -26.49
N PRO A 804 5.10 4.21 -27.04
CA PRO A 804 4.22 3.22 -26.43
C PRO A 804 4.83 2.75 -25.10
N ILE A 805 4.14 3.01 -23.97
CA ILE A 805 4.69 2.78 -22.61
C ILE A 805 5.00 1.30 -22.36
N ALA A 806 4.16 0.40 -22.88
CA ALA A 806 4.36 -1.05 -22.74
C ALA A 806 5.50 -1.61 -23.62
N ASP A 807 5.91 -0.88 -24.67
CA ASP A 807 6.89 -1.32 -25.65
C ASP A 807 7.73 -0.15 -26.17
N TYR A 808 8.53 0.42 -25.27
CA TYR A 808 9.40 1.58 -25.54
C TYR A 808 10.39 1.36 -26.70
N ARG A 809 10.62 0.11 -27.11
CA ARG A 809 11.47 -0.24 -28.27
C ARG A 809 10.83 0.18 -29.59
N ASN A 810 9.53 0.38 -29.63
CA ASN A 810 8.80 0.89 -30.79
C ASN A 810 8.58 2.40 -30.75
N ALA A 811 9.34 3.13 -29.93
CA ALA A 811 9.31 4.58 -29.92
C ALA A 811 9.67 5.17 -31.30
N THR A 812 8.98 6.26 -31.64
CA THR A 812 9.28 7.07 -32.82
C THR A 812 9.67 8.48 -32.38
N ALA A 813 10.57 9.10 -33.12
CA ALA A 813 10.97 10.48 -32.86
C ALA A 813 11.26 11.22 -34.16
N LYS A 814 11.14 12.54 -34.15
CA LYS A 814 11.53 13.40 -35.26
C LYS A 814 12.44 14.51 -34.75
N LEU A 815 13.47 14.83 -35.51
CA LEU A 815 14.38 15.94 -35.29
C LEU A 815 14.36 16.86 -36.52
N ILE A 816 14.07 18.13 -36.28
CA ILE A 816 14.14 19.20 -37.27
C ILE A 816 15.21 20.20 -36.81
N VAL A 817 16.21 20.38 -37.66
CA VAL A 817 17.30 21.35 -37.52
C VAL A 817 17.10 22.38 -38.61
N ASP A 818 16.88 23.64 -38.23
CA ASP A 818 16.55 24.73 -39.14
C ASP A 818 17.60 25.85 -39.05
N ASP A 819 18.28 26.09 -40.17
CA ASP A 819 19.23 27.20 -40.40
C ASP A 819 20.35 27.31 -39.35
N VAL A 820 20.99 26.19 -38.99
CA VAL A 820 22.09 26.21 -38.02
C VAL A 820 23.35 26.75 -38.68
N ASN A 821 23.71 27.98 -38.31
CA ASN A 821 24.90 28.65 -38.81
C ASN A 821 26.17 28.15 -38.11
N LEU A 822 26.94 27.34 -38.83
CA LEU A 822 28.19 26.74 -38.36
C LEU A 822 29.26 27.77 -37.96
N ALA A 823 29.19 29.02 -38.46
CA ALA A 823 30.14 30.07 -38.07
C ALA A 823 30.11 30.37 -36.58
N LYS A 824 28.94 30.20 -35.95
CA LYS A 824 28.77 30.35 -34.51
C LYS A 824 29.38 29.20 -33.71
N LEU A 825 29.54 28.03 -34.34
CA LEU A 825 30.19 26.86 -33.73
C LEU A 825 31.71 26.95 -33.77
N SER A 826 32.31 27.82 -34.58
CA SER A 826 33.77 27.93 -34.71
C SER A 826 34.48 28.05 -33.35
N PRO A 827 34.11 28.98 -32.43
CA PRO A 827 34.79 29.08 -31.14
C PRO A 827 34.64 27.83 -30.25
N PHE A 828 33.52 27.11 -30.39
CA PHE A 828 33.30 25.84 -29.71
C PHE A 828 34.19 24.75 -30.30
N MET A 829 34.24 24.65 -31.62
CA MET A 829 35.08 23.69 -32.32
C MET A 829 36.58 23.93 -32.12
N GLU A 830 37.01 25.19 -32.07
CA GLU A 830 38.39 25.57 -31.73
C GLU A 830 38.83 25.01 -30.37
N GLN A 831 37.91 25.03 -29.41
CA GLN A 831 38.14 24.50 -28.08
C GLN A 831 38.11 22.97 -28.03
N VAL A 832 37.27 22.33 -28.85
CA VAL A 832 37.16 20.86 -28.92
C VAL A 832 38.36 20.24 -29.62
N VAL A 833 38.75 20.79 -30.78
CA VAL A 833 39.88 20.31 -31.58
C VAL A 833 41.23 20.83 -31.03
N GLN A 834 41.19 21.73 -30.04
CA GLN A 834 42.36 22.39 -29.44
C GLN A 834 43.24 23.13 -30.45
N GLN A 835 42.63 23.56 -31.57
CA GLN A 835 43.29 24.13 -32.76
C GLN A 835 42.40 25.23 -33.34
N PRO A 836 42.95 26.38 -33.79
CA PRO A 836 42.15 27.41 -34.46
C PRO A 836 41.46 26.85 -35.71
N MET A 837 40.16 27.08 -35.85
CA MET A 837 39.33 26.52 -36.93
C MET A 837 38.15 27.45 -37.19
N ALA A 838 38.21 28.16 -38.32
CA ALA A 838 37.09 28.92 -38.82
C ALA A 838 36.16 28.01 -39.61
N LEU A 839 34.93 27.85 -39.12
CA LEU A 839 33.87 27.08 -39.75
C LEU A 839 32.84 28.06 -40.33
N SER A 840 32.16 27.71 -41.41
CA SER A 840 30.95 28.41 -41.86
C SER A 840 30.10 27.50 -42.73
N GLY A 841 28.84 27.85 -42.91
CA GLY A 841 27.85 27.06 -43.63
C GLY A 841 26.53 26.99 -42.86
N ILE A 842 25.50 26.51 -43.54
CA ILE A 842 24.15 26.36 -43.00
C ILE A 842 23.80 24.87 -42.98
N LEU A 843 23.53 24.34 -41.80
CA LEU A 843 23.07 22.97 -41.59
C LEU A 843 21.55 22.94 -41.43
N ASN A 844 20.89 22.14 -42.27
CA ASN A 844 19.48 21.79 -42.17
C ASN A 844 19.33 20.27 -42.08
N ALA A 845 18.39 19.79 -41.27
CA ALA A 845 18.07 18.37 -41.20
C ALA A 845 16.59 18.14 -40.88
N ASP A 846 15.97 17.18 -41.55
CA ASP A 846 14.68 16.61 -41.17
C ASP A 846 14.87 15.09 -41.12
N VAL A 847 14.96 14.55 -39.91
CA VAL A 847 15.28 13.15 -39.66
C VAL A 847 14.28 12.54 -38.69
N SER A 848 13.63 11.46 -39.11
CA SER A 848 12.75 10.62 -38.31
C SER A 848 13.48 9.37 -37.85
N ILE A 849 13.30 9.00 -36.59
CA ILE A 849 13.84 7.81 -35.92
C ILE A 849 12.67 6.87 -35.66
N LEU A 850 12.78 5.63 -36.15
CA LEU A 850 11.79 4.59 -36.01
C LEU A 850 12.39 3.37 -35.29
N ASN A 851 11.55 2.62 -34.58
CA ASN A 851 11.92 1.40 -33.85
C ASN A 851 12.98 1.62 -32.74
N GLY A 852 12.82 2.71 -31.97
CA GLY A 852 13.59 2.93 -30.73
C GLY A 852 15.04 3.39 -30.92
N PHE A 853 15.77 3.50 -29.80
CA PHE A 853 17.10 4.14 -29.73
C PHE A 853 18.30 3.17 -29.65
N GLU A 854 18.08 1.87 -29.44
CA GLU A 854 19.18 0.89 -29.38
C GLU A 854 19.72 0.53 -30.78
N LYS A 855 18.84 0.37 -31.77
CA LYS A 855 19.17 0.11 -33.18
C LYS A 855 18.30 0.95 -34.13
N PRO A 856 18.40 2.29 -34.06
CA PRO A 856 17.47 3.20 -34.71
C PRO A 856 17.46 3.04 -36.24
N ASN A 857 16.24 3.03 -36.79
CA ASN A 857 16.03 3.23 -38.23
C ASN A 857 15.83 4.72 -38.49
N PHE A 858 16.80 5.35 -39.14
CA PHE A 858 16.72 6.76 -39.53
C PHE A 858 16.07 6.89 -40.92
N HIS A 859 15.22 7.89 -41.10
CA HIS A 859 14.63 8.27 -42.38
C HIS A 859 14.68 9.78 -42.53
N GLY A 860 15.07 10.27 -43.71
CA GLY A 860 15.09 11.71 -43.99
C GLY A 860 16.43 12.14 -44.56
N ALA A 861 16.75 13.42 -44.43
CA ALA A 861 17.94 13.99 -45.03
C ALA A 861 18.57 15.08 -44.16
N MET A 862 19.88 15.23 -44.30
CA MET A 862 20.69 16.31 -43.77
C MET A 862 21.41 16.99 -44.92
N GLN A 863 21.35 18.32 -44.95
CA GLN A 863 22.01 19.14 -45.95
C GLN A 863 22.86 20.20 -45.27
N LEU A 864 24.12 20.25 -45.66
CA LEU A 864 25.07 21.27 -45.27
C LEU A 864 25.43 22.08 -46.51
N THR A 865 25.07 23.36 -46.51
CA THR A 865 25.25 24.25 -47.67
C THR A 865 26.24 25.38 -47.37
N GLN A 866 26.94 25.84 -48.41
CA GLN A 866 27.97 26.89 -48.30
C GLN A 866 29.04 26.59 -47.25
N PHE A 867 29.36 25.31 -47.07
CA PHE A 867 30.37 24.86 -46.13
C PHE A 867 31.73 25.46 -46.47
N ALA A 868 32.37 26.03 -45.47
CA ALA A 868 33.76 26.44 -45.55
C ALA A 868 34.46 26.09 -44.24
N VAL A 869 35.68 25.59 -44.34
CA VAL A 869 36.54 25.32 -43.20
C VAL A 869 37.95 25.80 -43.50
N LYS A 870 38.54 26.52 -42.55
CA LYS A 870 39.93 26.97 -42.62
C LYS A 870 40.58 26.78 -41.25
N SER A 871 41.67 26.01 -41.21
CA SER A 871 42.48 25.79 -40.00
C SER A 871 43.96 25.96 -40.33
N PRO A 872 44.79 26.53 -39.43
CA PRO A 872 46.23 26.65 -39.64
C PRO A 872 46.97 25.32 -39.75
N VAL A 873 46.37 24.22 -39.26
CA VAL A 873 46.95 22.87 -39.31
C VAL A 873 46.30 21.95 -40.35
N SER A 874 45.27 22.43 -41.05
CA SER A 874 44.68 21.67 -42.14
C SER A 874 45.50 21.90 -43.41
N PRO A 875 45.85 20.83 -44.15
CA PRO A 875 46.54 20.96 -45.43
C PRO A 875 45.65 21.59 -46.51
N VAL A 876 44.35 21.76 -46.24
CA VAL A 876 43.37 22.28 -47.20
C VAL A 876 42.46 23.29 -46.51
N ALA A 877 42.24 24.43 -47.17
CA ALA A 877 41.15 25.34 -46.85
C ALA A 877 40.03 25.15 -47.87
N ILE A 878 38.81 24.88 -47.39
CA ILE A 878 37.64 24.57 -48.21
C ILE A 878 36.67 25.76 -48.16
N HIS A 879 35.99 26.05 -49.27
CA HIS A 879 34.93 27.06 -49.35
C HIS A 879 33.76 26.66 -50.25
N LYS A 880 32.59 27.29 -50.06
CA LYS A 880 31.40 27.15 -50.93
C LYS A 880 30.99 25.70 -51.23
N SER A 881 31.24 24.79 -50.28
CA SER A 881 31.07 23.35 -50.47
C SER A 881 29.70 22.89 -49.99
N ASN A 882 29.21 21.76 -50.50
CA ASN A 882 27.91 21.21 -50.09
C ASN A 882 28.05 19.73 -49.74
N VAL A 883 27.35 19.30 -48.70
CA VAL A 883 27.26 17.90 -48.29
C VAL A 883 25.80 17.54 -48.09
N GLU A 884 25.37 16.45 -48.68
CA GLU A 884 24.04 15.86 -48.52
C GLU A 884 24.18 14.44 -47.99
N VAL A 885 23.43 14.13 -46.93
CA VAL A 885 23.34 12.80 -46.34
C VAL A 885 21.88 12.38 -46.32
N THR A 886 21.56 11.28 -46.99
CA THR A 886 20.20 10.73 -47.05
C THR A 886 20.13 9.46 -46.20
N PHE A 887 19.29 9.46 -45.17
CA PHE A 887 19.14 8.34 -44.25
C PHE A 887 18.00 7.41 -44.71
N ASN A 888 18.26 6.11 -44.72
CA ASN A 888 17.28 5.08 -45.02
C ASN A 888 17.52 3.84 -44.15
N LYS A 889 16.72 3.69 -43.09
CA LYS A 889 16.84 2.63 -42.07
C LYS A 889 18.21 2.68 -41.37
N GLN A 890 19.05 1.65 -41.53
CA GLN A 890 20.37 1.53 -40.87
C GLN A 890 21.52 1.80 -41.84
N GLN A 891 21.24 2.55 -42.91
CA GLN A 891 22.21 3.01 -43.89
C GLN A 891 21.97 4.48 -44.26
N ALA A 892 23.01 5.16 -44.73
CA ALA A 892 22.93 6.50 -45.29
C ALA A 892 23.79 6.64 -46.54
N ASP A 893 23.28 7.33 -47.54
CA ASP A 893 24.03 7.74 -48.73
C ASP A 893 24.65 9.12 -48.49
N ILE A 894 25.95 9.26 -48.74
CA ILE A 894 26.73 10.49 -48.55
C ILE A 894 27.16 11.03 -49.92
N LYS A 895 26.89 12.32 -50.18
CA LYS A 895 27.38 13.05 -51.35
C LYS A 895 27.95 14.39 -50.93
N GLY A 896 29.21 14.64 -51.26
CA GLY A 896 29.92 15.88 -50.96
C GLY A 896 30.59 16.45 -52.20
N LEU A 897 30.52 17.77 -52.35
CA LEU A 897 31.24 18.53 -53.36
C LEU A 897 32.03 19.63 -52.66
N PHE A 898 33.35 19.55 -52.74
CA PHE A 898 34.28 20.40 -52.03
C PHE A 898 35.11 21.24 -53.00
N TYR A 899 35.32 22.51 -52.66
CA TYR A 899 36.18 23.42 -53.42
C TYR A 899 37.29 23.96 -52.53
N ALA A 900 38.54 23.71 -52.88
CA ALA A 900 39.66 24.33 -52.20
C ALA A 900 39.66 25.84 -52.48
N VAL A 901 40.05 26.64 -51.48
CA VAL A 901 40.11 28.11 -51.58
C VAL A 901 41.09 28.54 -52.67
N GLU A 902 42.14 27.76 -52.86
CA GLU A 902 43.26 28.11 -53.73
C GLU A 902 43.11 27.54 -55.16
N GLY A 903 42.15 26.62 -55.38
CA GLY A 903 41.81 26.08 -56.70
C GLY A 903 41.53 24.57 -56.70
N GLY A 904 40.72 24.12 -57.66
CA GLY A 904 40.35 22.71 -57.83
C GLY A 904 39.10 22.26 -57.06
N ASP A 905 38.62 21.07 -57.39
CA ASP A 905 37.42 20.47 -56.79
C ASP A 905 37.60 18.99 -56.44
N LEU A 906 36.83 18.55 -55.43
CA LEU A 906 36.83 17.19 -54.93
C LEU A 906 35.38 16.74 -54.71
N THR A 907 35.02 15.61 -55.30
CA THR A 907 33.76 14.93 -55.07
C THR A 907 33.97 13.74 -54.13
N LEU A 908 33.13 13.64 -53.10
CA LEU A 908 33.06 12.49 -52.21
C LEU A 908 31.68 11.84 -52.39
N SER A 909 31.63 10.54 -52.65
CA SER A 909 30.36 9.81 -52.72
C SER A 909 30.48 8.39 -52.20
N GLY A 910 29.47 7.94 -51.45
CA GLY A 910 29.50 6.59 -50.88
C GLY A 910 28.39 6.35 -49.86
N ASP A 911 28.55 5.30 -49.06
CA ASP A 911 27.54 4.82 -48.14
C ASP A 911 28.10 4.55 -46.73
N LEU A 912 27.23 4.71 -45.73
CA LEU A 912 27.47 4.47 -44.32
C LEU A 912 26.44 3.46 -43.81
N VAL A 913 26.85 2.41 -43.13
CA VAL A 913 25.97 1.36 -42.57
C VAL A 913 26.26 1.16 -41.08
N TRP A 914 25.23 0.97 -40.25
CA TRP A 914 25.38 0.76 -38.79
C TRP A 914 24.48 -0.36 -38.23
N GLN A 915 24.14 -1.37 -39.03
CA GLN A 915 23.24 -2.47 -38.64
C GLN A 915 23.83 -3.39 -37.55
N GLU A 916 25.13 -3.71 -37.65
CA GLU A 916 25.88 -4.47 -36.64
C GLU A 916 27.01 -3.62 -36.04
N SER A 917 27.85 -3.05 -36.90
CA SER A 917 28.93 -2.12 -36.58
C SER A 917 28.95 -0.98 -37.59
N LEU A 918 29.58 0.14 -37.24
CA LEU A 918 29.77 1.25 -38.16
C LEU A 918 30.72 0.84 -39.29
N ALA A 919 30.25 0.93 -40.54
CA ALA A 919 31.03 0.70 -41.74
C ALA A 919 30.81 1.85 -42.73
N LEU A 920 31.88 2.35 -43.34
CA LEU A 920 31.88 3.46 -44.28
C LEU A 920 32.63 3.06 -45.56
N SER A 921 32.08 3.40 -46.71
CA SER A 921 32.74 3.25 -48.01
C SER A 921 32.56 4.54 -48.80
N LEU A 922 33.65 5.24 -49.12
CA LEU A 922 33.66 6.52 -49.82
C LEU A 922 34.58 6.46 -51.04
N ASN A 923 34.12 6.97 -52.17
CA ASN A 923 34.94 7.26 -53.33
C ASN A 923 35.25 8.77 -53.36
N ALA A 924 36.52 9.10 -53.50
CA ALA A 924 37.04 10.46 -53.58
C ALA A 924 37.67 10.70 -54.96
N SER A 925 37.03 11.54 -55.77
CA SER A 925 37.49 11.88 -57.12
C SER A 925 37.58 13.39 -57.28
N GLY A 926 38.73 13.90 -57.71
CA GLY A 926 38.95 15.35 -57.83
C GLY A 926 39.92 15.72 -58.94
N GLN A 927 39.92 17.00 -59.30
CA GLN A 927 40.79 17.56 -60.32
C GLN A 927 41.51 18.80 -59.78
N ASP A 928 42.83 18.82 -59.92
CA ASP A 928 43.72 19.94 -59.56
C ASP A 928 43.42 20.52 -58.16
N PHE A 929 43.01 19.68 -57.21
CA PHE A 929 42.63 20.05 -55.86
C PHE A 929 43.85 20.51 -55.09
N LEU A 930 43.97 21.82 -54.87
CA LEU A 930 45.18 22.41 -54.31
C LEU A 930 45.25 22.18 -52.80
N VAL A 931 46.36 21.62 -52.36
CA VAL A 931 46.68 21.38 -50.95
C VAL A 931 48.00 22.03 -50.58
N SER A 932 48.09 22.57 -49.36
CA SER A 932 49.32 23.09 -48.78
C SER A 932 49.61 22.37 -47.46
N PRO A 933 50.34 21.24 -47.49
CA PRO A 933 50.60 20.42 -46.30
C PRO A 933 51.36 21.15 -45.20
N GLN A 934 52.23 22.09 -45.59
CA GLN A 934 53.01 22.92 -44.68
C GLN A 934 53.48 24.19 -45.41
N PRO A 935 53.89 25.24 -44.68
CA PRO A 935 54.40 26.47 -45.29
C PRO A 935 55.55 26.17 -46.28
N GLY A 936 55.43 26.74 -47.48
CA GLY A 936 56.38 26.52 -48.57
C GLY A 936 56.10 25.29 -49.44
N ILE A 937 55.10 24.45 -49.12
CA ILE A 937 54.68 23.33 -49.97
C ILE A 937 53.27 23.57 -50.48
N GLU A 938 53.09 23.58 -51.79
CA GLU A 938 51.80 23.66 -52.49
C GLU A 938 51.75 22.58 -53.57
N LEU A 939 50.73 21.72 -53.54
CA LEU A 939 50.57 20.59 -54.45
C LEU A 939 49.16 20.59 -55.04
N GLY A 940 49.03 20.62 -56.36
CA GLY A 940 47.76 20.31 -57.03
C GLY A 940 47.58 18.80 -57.08
N LEU A 941 46.50 18.26 -56.52
CA LEU A 941 46.23 16.82 -56.46
C LEU A 941 45.00 16.46 -57.28
N SER A 942 45.08 15.41 -58.10
CA SER A 942 43.93 14.81 -58.77
C SER A 942 43.75 13.37 -58.27
N PRO A 943 43.03 13.16 -57.14
CA PRO A 943 42.82 11.84 -56.56
C PRO A 943 41.74 11.05 -57.29
N ASP A 944 41.90 9.74 -57.35
CA ASP A 944 40.85 8.74 -57.56
C ASP A 944 41.04 7.63 -56.50
N LEU A 945 40.44 7.84 -55.33
CA LEU A 945 40.68 7.06 -54.11
C LEU A 945 39.41 6.39 -53.60
N THR A 946 39.54 5.19 -53.08
CA THR A 946 38.53 4.50 -52.28
C THR A 946 38.97 4.50 -50.81
N ILE A 947 38.09 4.98 -49.94
CA ILE A 947 38.30 5.04 -48.49
C ILE A 947 37.26 4.13 -47.85
N THR A 948 37.69 3.08 -47.17
CA THR A 948 36.80 2.23 -46.39
C THR A 948 37.14 2.32 -44.91
N TYR A 949 36.14 2.18 -44.04
CA TYR A 949 36.34 2.06 -42.59
C TYR A 949 35.41 0.98 -42.04
N ALA A 950 35.98 0.01 -41.34
CA ALA A 950 35.23 -1.05 -40.65
C ALA A 950 36.09 -1.60 -39.49
N HIS A 951 35.46 -2.07 -38.42
CA HIS A 951 36.14 -2.69 -37.27
C HIS A 951 37.24 -1.80 -36.64
N ASN A 952 37.04 -0.48 -36.62
CA ASN A 952 38.02 0.51 -36.15
C ASN A 952 39.30 0.65 -36.98
N GLN A 953 39.31 0.10 -38.21
CA GLN A 953 40.40 0.20 -39.16
C GLN A 953 39.93 0.96 -40.41
N ALA A 954 40.74 1.90 -40.89
CA ALA A 954 40.54 2.62 -42.14
C ALA A 954 41.49 2.09 -43.22
N GLU A 955 41.02 1.92 -44.44
CA GLU A 955 41.84 1.54 -45.59
C GLU A 955 41.66 2.59 -46.70
N ILE A 956 42.76 3.14 -47.19
CA ILE A 956 42.78 4.14 -48.26
C ILE A 956 43.58 3.56 -49.42
N SER A 957 42.93 3.36 -50.56
CA SER A 957 43.56 2.82 -51.77
C SER A 957 43.21 3.61 -53.03
N GLY A 958 44.09 3.60 -54.04
CA GLY A 958 43.81 4.19 -55.35
C GLY A 958 44.98 4.93 -56.00
N GLU A 959 44.67 5.78 -56.97
CA GLU A 959 45.64 6.57 -57.72
C GLU A 959 45.64 8.04 -57.27
N LEU A 960 46.83 8.62 -57.09
CA LEU A 960 47.00 10.03 -56.77
C LEU A 960 47.94 10.70 -57.78
N VAL A 961 47.38 11.52 -58.67
CA VAL A 961 48.19 12.27 -59.65
C VAL A 961 48.53 13.65 -59.10
N VAL A 962 49.81 14.03 -59.18
CA VAL A 962 50.33 15.36 -58.87
C VAL A 962 50.67 16.08 -60.19
N PRO A 963 49.71 16.79 -60.80
CA PRO A 963 49.93 17.51 -62.06
C PRO A 963 50.95 18.64 -61.96
N TYR A 964 50.95 19.37 -60.84
CA TYR A 964 51.90 20.46 -60.58
C TYR A 964 52.10 20.68 -59.08
N GLY A 965 53.20 21.34 -58.71
CA GLY A 965 53.45 21.74 -57.33
C GLY A 965 54.68 22.61 -57.15
N ARG A 966 54.79 23.27 -56.00
CA ARG A 966 55.90 24.11 -55.59
C ARG A 966 56.33 23.72 -54.18
N ILE A 967 57.59 23.32 -54.02
CA ILE A 967 58.19 23.00 -52.72
C ILE A 967 59.34 23.98 -52.53
N ALA A 968 59.23 24.89 -51.56
CA ALA A 968 60.19 25.95 -51.28
C ALA A 968 60.57 25.90 -49.78
N ILE A 969 61.77 25.39 -49.48
CA ILE A 969 62.28 25.25 -48.11
C ILE A 969 63.47 26.19 -47.92
N GLU A 970 63.25 27.34 -47.29
CA GLU A 970 64.28 28.38 -47.10
C GLU A 970 65.28 28.06 -45.99
N SER A 971 64.86 27.36 -44.93
CA SER A 971 65.72 26.90 -43.83
C SER A 971 65.10 25.68 -43.13
N LEU A 972 65.92 24.85 -42.49
CA LEU A 972 65.41 23.77 -41.64
C LEU A 972 64.68 24.39 -40.43
N PRO A 973 63.46 23.94 -40.08
CA PRO A 973 62.73 24.43 -38.92
C PRO A 973 63.58 24.35 -37.64
N GLN A 974 63.52 25.37 -36.76
CA GLN A 974 64.18 25.29 -35.44
C GLN A 974 63.56 24.15 -34.63
N GLY A 975 64.38 23.15 -34.28
CA GLY A 975 63.95 21.98 -33.51
C GLY A 975 64.53 20.64 -33.97
N VAL A 976 65.14 20.56 -35.15
CA VAL A 976 65.77 19.31 -35.61
C VAL A 976 67.22 19.24 -35.12
N VAL A 977 67.38 18.94 -33.84
CA VAL A 977 68.60 18.25 -33.38
C VAL A 977 68.27 16.78 -33.55
N GLN A 978 68.81 16.12 -34.57
CA GLN A 978 68.76 14.65 -34.59
C GLN A 978 69.52 14.17 -33.35
N VAL A 979 68.78 13.69 -32.37
CA VAL A 979 69.33 12.92 -31.26
C VAL A 979 69.88 11.63 -31.88
N SER A 980 71.14 11.32 -31.58
CA SER A 980 71.75 10.07 -31.98
C SER A 980 70.96 8.89 -31.39
N ASP A 981 70.89 7.74 -32.10
CA ASP A 981 70.13 6.54 -31.71
C ASP A 981 70.50 5.96 -30.32
N ASP A 982 71.56 6.48 -29.70
CA ASP A 982 72.13 6.08 -28.42
C ASP A 982 71.89 7.07 -27.26
N GLN A 983 71.10 8.13 -27.46
CA GLN A 983 70.70 9.06 -26.38
C GLN A 983 69.25 8.86 -25.91
N TYR A 984 69.10 8.59 -24.61
CA TYR A 984 67.82 8.69 -23.90
C TYR A 984 67.67 10.09 -23.31
N ILE A 985 66.66 10.84 -23.76
CA ILE A 985 66.25 12.10 -23.12
C ILE A 985 65.33 11.75 -21.94
N LEU A 986 65.80 11.99 -20.72
CA LEU A 986 64.98 12.03 -19.51
C LEU A 986 64.62 13.50 -19.26
N ASP A 987 63.33 13.78 -19.12
CA ASP A 987 62.75 15.10 -18.82
C ASP A 987 62.62 16.09 -19.98
N GLU A 988 61.96 15.64 -21.06
CA GLU A 988 60.91 16.44 -21.69
C GLU A 988 59.87 15.43 -22.18
N GLN A 989 58.64 15.48 -21.64
CA GLN A 989 57.53 14.77 -22.28
C GLN A 989 57.34 15.41 -23.65
N ILE A 990 58.03 14.87 -24.65
CA ILE A 990 57.48 14.85 -26.00
C ILE A 990 56.17 14.08 -25.81
N VAL A 991 55.08 14.84 -25.65
CA VAL A 991 53.74 14.31 -25.83
C VAL A 991 53.64 14.01 -27.32
N GLY A 992 54.28 12.91 -27.72
CA GLY A 992 53.88 12.16 -28.88
C GLY A 992 52.48 11.72 -28.54
N ASN A 993 51.51 12.50 -28.99
CA ASN A 993 50.11 12.17 -28.86
C ASN A 993 49.87 11.05 -29.88
N ASP A 994 50.33 9.84 -29.55
CA ASP A 994 50.15 8.62 -30.32
C ASP A 994 48.81 7.95 -29.97
N ASP A 995 47.82 8.77 -29.59
CA ASP A 995 46.41 8.38 -29.50
C ASP A 995 45.75 8.65 -30.85
N SER A 996 46.24 8.02 -31.92
CA SER A 996 45.41 7.87 -33.11
C SER A 996 44.27 6.92 -32.76
N LEU A 997 43.06 7.46 -32.63
CA LEU A 997 41.86 6.68 -32.27
C LEU A 997 41.47 5.63 -33.35
N ILE A 998 42.10 5.68 -34.52
CA ILE A 998 41.81 4.86 -35.70
C ILE A 998 43.11 4.28 -36.25
N ASP A 999 43.14 2.96 -36.44
CA ASP A 999 44.18 2.24 -37.17
C ASP A 999 43.99 2.44 -38.68
N TYR A 1000 45.07 2.56 -39.46
CA TYR A 1000 44.94 2.80 -40.90
C TYR A 1000 45.97 2.08 -41.78
N ASP A 1001 45.46 1.63 -42.93
CA ASP A 1001 46.20 1.04 -44.03
C ASP A 1001 46.19 1.98 -45.25
N LEU A 1002 47.29 2.02 -46.00
CA LEU A 1002 47.48 2.80 -47.22
C LEU A 1002 47.95 1.90 -48.35
N ASP A 1003 47.37 2.05 -49.54
CA ASP A 1003 47.84 1.47 -50.80
C ASP A 1003 47.66 2.47 -51.94
N LEU A 1004 48.63 3.36 -52.13
CA LEU A 1004 48.54 4.50 -53.03
C LEU A 1004 49.56 4.42 -54.15
N SER A 1005 49.10 4.49 -55.40
CA SER A 1005 49.94 4.71 -56.58
C SER A 1005 50.00 6.20 -56.87
N MET A 1006 51.13 6.84 -56.55
CA MET A 1006 51.36 8.27 -56.73
C MET A 1006 52.13 8.56 -58.02
N LYS A 1007 51.58 9.43 -58.87
CA LYS A 1007 52.19 9.81 -60.14
C LYS A 1007 52.48 11.30 -60.20
N ILE A 1008 53.74 11.67 -60.36
CA ILE A 1008 54.21 13.05 -60.40
C ILE A 1008 54.52 13.42 -61.85
N LEU A 1009 53.76 14.38 -62.40
CA LEU A 1009 53.92 14.85 -63.77
C LEU A 1009 55.12 15.82 -63.91
N ASP A 1010 55.13 16.67 -64.93
CA ASP A 1010 56.30 17.47 -65.30
C ASP A 1010 56.45 18.81 -64.53
N ASP A 1011 55.42 19.32 -63.86
CA ASP A 1011 55.42 20.67 -63.26
C ASP A 1011 55.48 20.69 -61.72
N LEU A 1012 56.21 19.75 -61.11
CA LEU A 1012 56.57 19.83 -59.69
C LEU A 1012 57.97 20.44 -59.53
N ARG A 1013 58.07 21.67 -59.01
CA ARG A 1013 59.36 22.34 -58.79
C ARG A 1013 59.75 22.33 -57.31
N VAL A 1014 60.96 21.88 -57.01
CA VAL A 1014 61.53 21.84 -55.67
C VAL A 1014 62.72 22.78 -55.58
N THR A 1015 62.63 23.75 -54.66
CA THR A 1015 63.66 24.72 -54.30
C THR A 1015 63.95 24.61 -52.81
N ALA A 1016 64.95 23.80 -52.43
CA ALA A 1016 65.23 23.48 -51.03
C ALA A 1016 66.73 23.28 -50.78
N LEU A 1017 67.27 23.90 -49.73
CA LEU A 1017 68.65 23.63 -49.23
C LEU A 1017 69.73 23.65 -50.33
N GLY A 1018 69.65 24.60 -51.26
CA GLY A 1018 70.58 24.75 -52.39
C GLY A 1018 70.14 24.05 -53.67
N LEU A 1019 69.21 23.09 -53.62
CA LEU A 1019 68.60 22.47 -54.81
C LEU A 1019 67.51 23.36 -55.40
N ASP A 1020 67.47 23.46 -56.73
CA ASP A 1020 66.37 24.03 -57.52
C ASP A 1020 66.17 23.16 -58.78
N SER A 1021 65.14 22.32 -58.81
CA SER A 1021 64.91 21.34 -59.89
C SER A 1021 63.44 20.98 -60.05
N TYR A 1022 63.05 20.54 -61.25
CA TYR A 1022 61.77 19.88 -61.49
C TYR A 1022 61.87 18.39 -61.16
N ILE A 1023 60.86 17.84 -60.49
CA ILE A 1023 60.79 16.43 -60.10
C ILE A 1023 59.66 15.76 -60.86
N THR A 1024 59.92 14.58 -61.42
CA THR A 1024 58.91 13.70 -62.03
C THR A 1024 59.19 12.25 -61.65
N GLY A 1025 58.16 11.40 -61.64
CA GLY A 1025 58.31 9.99 -61.33
C GLY A 1025 57.03 9.33 -60.83
N ASP A 1026 57.15 8.05 -60.51
CA ASP A 1026 56.06 7.22 -60.00
C ASP A 1026 56.50 6.59 -58.68
N LEU A 1027 55.63 6.63 -57.67
CA LEU A 1027 55.86 6.09 -56.32
C LEU A 1027 54.66 5.27 -55.86
N ASP A 1028 54.89 4.03 -55.45
CA ASP A 1028 53.92 3.24 -54.71
C ASP A 1028 54.16 3.42 -53.21
N VAL A 1029 53.12 3.81 -52.47
CA VAL A 1029 53.16 4.08 -51.05
C VAL A 1029 52.23 3.11 -50.34
N THR A 1030 52.81 2.21 -49.55
CA THR A 1030 52.07 1.18 -48.82
C THR A 1030 52.31 1.27 -47.32
N LYS A 1031 51.27 1.06 -46.54
CA LYS A 1031 51.34 0.97 -45.08
C LYS A 1031 50.29 -0.01 -44.59
N GLN A 1032 50.67 -0.97 -43.76
CA GLN A 1032 49.71 -1.74 -42.96
C GLN A 1032 49.80 -1.27 -41.51
N THR A 1033 48.70 -1.42 -40.77
CA THR A 1033 48.64 -1.14 -39.34
C THR A 1033 49.78 -1.86 -38.60
N GLU A 1034 50.44 -1.17 -37.66
CA GLU A 1034 51.66 -1.60 -36.95
C GLU A 1034 52.93 -1.86 -37.83
N THR A 1035 52.90 -1.57 -39.13
CA THR A 1035 54.09 -1.64 -40.00
C THR A 1035 54.58 -0.24 -40.38
N PRO A 1036 55.90 -0.06 -40.60
CA PRO A 1036 56.44 1.20 -41.10
C PRO A 1036 55.94 1.48 -42.53
N LEU A 1037 55.85 2.76 -42.88
CA LEU A 1037 55.52 3.21 -44.24
C LEU A 1037 56.59 2.71 -45.23
N ILE A 1038 56.17 2.04 -46.29
CA ILE A 1038 57.02 1.55 -47.38
C ILE A 1038 56.73 2.37 -48.63
N VAL A 1039 57.78 2.91 -49.23
CA VAL A 1039 57.75 3.62 -50.50
C VAL A 1039 58.66 2.91 -51.49
N THR A 1040 58.13 2.59 -52.67
CA THR A 1040 58.88 2.01 -53.79
C THR A 1040 58.67 2.82 -55.05
N GLY A 1041 59.72 3.00 -55.86
CA GLY A 1041 59.63 3.76 -57.10
C GLY A 1041 60.86 4.61 -57.36
N GLU A 1042 60.76 5.56 -58.29
CA GLU A 1042 61.88 6.40 -58.69
C GLU A 1042 61.41 7.83 -58.96
N LEU A 1043 62.18 8.80 -58.46
CA LEU A 1043 62.05 10.22 -58.82
C LEU A 1043 63.25 10.66 -59.63
N SER A 1044 63.00 11.41 -60.70
CA SER A 1044 64.00 12.03 -61.57
C SER A 1044 64.08 13.53 -61.34
N LEU A 1045 65.29 14.05 -61.18
CA LEU A 1045 65.59 15.48 -61.14
C LEU A 1045 65.85 15.99 -62.56
N ARG A 1046 65.01 16.88 -63.04
CA ARG A 1046 65.09 17.50 -64.37
C ARG A 1046 65.43 18.98 -64.26
N GLU A 1047 66.23 19.45 -65.21
CA GLU A 1047 66.61 20.87 -65.36
C GLU A 1047 67.12 21.48 -64.05
N GLY A 1048 67.84 20.67 -63.25
CA GLY A 1048 68.18 21.00 -61.88
C GLY A 1048 69.50 21.76 -61.76
N LYS A 1049 69.60 22.60 -60.74
CA LYS A 1049 70.85 23.18 -60.25
C LYS A 1049 70.96 22.94 -58.75
N TYR A 1050 72.18 22.70 -58.28
CA TYR A 1050 72.50 22.58 -56.87
C TYR A 1050 73.58 23.59 -56.52
N ARG A 1051 73.30 24.47 -55.56
CA ARG A 1051 74.24 25.46 -55.07
C ARG A 1051 74.89 24.98 -53.79
N ALA A 1052 76.21 24.76 -53.85
CA ALA A 1052 77.03 24.40 -52.70
C ALA A 1052 78.46 24.92 -52.87
N PHE A 1053 79.14 25.22 -51.76
CA PHE A 1053 80.51 25.75 -51.75
C PHE A 1053 80.64 27.07 -52.55
N GLY A 1054 79.58 27.89 -52.53
CA GLY A 1054 79.44 29.10 -53.35
C GLY A 1054 79.13 28.87 -54.85
N GLN A 1055 79.21 27.64 -55.35
CA GLN A 1055 79.16 27.33 -56.79
C GLN A 1055 77.81 26.81 -57.26
N ASP A 1056 77.40 27.20 -58.47
CA ASP A 1056 76.27 26.59 -59.18
C ASP A 1056 76.73 25.32 -59.91
N LEU A 1057 76.23 24.17 -59.45
CA LEU A 1057 76.41 22.88 -60.08
C LEU A 1057 75.14 22.51 -60.85
N LEU A 1058 75.23 22.39 -62.17
CA LEU A 1058 74.13 21.98 -63.04
C LEU A 1058 73.97 20.45 -62.96
N ILE A 1059 72.79 19.97 -62.62
CA ILE A 1059 72.50 18.53 -62.52
C ILE A 1059 72.42 17.97 -63.94
N ASP A 1060 73.34 17.07 -64.28
CA ASP A 1060 73.42 16.38 -65.58
C ASP A 1060 72.55 15.11 -65.55
N HIS A 1061 72.59 14.39 -64.42
CA HIS A 1061 71.79 13.21 -64.15
C HIS A 1061 71.39 13.21 -62.67
N GLY A 1062 70.12 12.97 -62.35
CA GLY A 1062 69.67 12.89 -60.96
C GLY A 1062 68.51 11.93 -60.81
N GLN A 1063 68.75 10.82 -60.13
CA GLN A 1063 67.76 9.82 -59.79
C GLN A 1063 67.76 9.58 -58.28
N ILE A 1064 66.56 9.44 -57.73
CA ILE A 1064 66.30 9.11 -56.33
C ILE A 1064 65.40 7.88 -56.33
N GLY A 1065 65.98 6.73 -55.98
CA GLY A 1065 65.26 5.46 -55.92
C GLY A 1065 64.76 5.16 -54.52
N PHE A 1066 63.53 4.67 -54.40
CA PHE A 1066 62.91 4.24 -53.14
C PHE A 1066 62.67 2.72 -53.18
N ASN A 1067 63.03 2.02 -52.11
CA ASN A 1067 62.89 0.57 -52.00
C ASN A 1067 62.59 0.10 -50.56
N GLY A 1068 61.79 0.87 -49.82
CA GLY A 1068 61.57 0.64 -48.39
C GLY A 1068 61.22 1.92 -47.67
N SER A 1069 62.00 2.25 -46.63
CA SER A 1069 61.75 3.44 -45.80
C SER A 1069 61.99 4.74 -46.59
N PRO A 1070 61.06 5.72 -46.59
CA PRO A 1070 61.17 6.94 -47.39
C PRO A 1070 62.30 7.89 -46.98
N ASP A 1071 62.85 7.74 -45.77
CA ASP A 1071 64.00 8.50 -45.26
C ASP A 1071 65.37 7.94 -45.72
N LYS A 1072 65.38 6.77 -46.39
CA LYS A 1072 66.61 6.09 -46.85
C LYS A 1072 66.60 5.84 -48.35
N PRO A 1073 66.33 6.84 -49.21
CA PRO A 1073 66.39 6.62 -50.64
C PRO A 1073 67.82 6.39 -51.12
N TYR A 1074 67.95 5.69 -52.25
CA TYR A 1074 69.20 5.58 -52.98
C TYR A 1074 69.37 6.80 -53.89
N LEU A 1075 70.47 7.52 -53.71
CA LEU A 1075 70.82 8.68 -54.53
C LEU A 1075 71.77 8.24 -55.65
N ASN A 1076 71.50 8.71 -56.87
CA ASN A 1076 72.41 8.65 -58.00
C ASN A 1076 72.34 9.99 -58.73
N VAL A 1077 73.15 10.95 -58.28
CA VAL A 1077 73.10 12.33 -58.75
C VAL A 1077 74.48 12.79 -59.19
N SER A 1078 74.63 13.17 -60.45
CA SER A 1078 75.82 13.81 -60.98
C SER A 1078 75.53 15.26 -61.36
N ALA A 1079 76.31 16.18 -60.84
CA ALA A 1079 76.21 17.61 -61.15
C ALA A 1079 77.57 18.17 -61.58
N ILE A 1080 77.56 19.05 -62.57
CA ILE A 1080 78.76 19.64 -63.14
C ILE A 1080 78.82 21.14 -62.88
N ARG A 1081 80.01 21.67 -62.64
CA ARG A 1081 80.21 23.12 -62.64
C ARG A 1081 79.82 23.67 -64.01
N ASN A 1082 79.19 24.85 -64.04
CA ASN A 1082 78.82 25.50 -65.27
C ASN A 1082 80.02 25.61 -66.25
N PRO A 1083 79.99 24.93 -67.41
CA PRO A 1083 81.12 24.88 -68.34
C PRO A 1083 81.51 26.25 -68.91
N GLN A 1084 80.59 27.23 -68.92
CA GLN A 1084 80.82 28.57 -69.47
C GLN A 1084 81.80 29.41 -68.64
N VAL A 1085 81.91 29.11 -67.35
CA VAL A 1085 82.75 29.81 -66.37
C VAL A 1085 83.92 28.94 -65.87
N THR A 1086 84.09 27.76 -66.46
CA THR A 1086 85.21 26.86 -66.17
C THR A 1086 86.31 27.05 -67.21
N ALA A 1087 87.54 27.25 -66.76
CA ALA A 1087 88.69 27.45 -67.63
C ALA A 1087 89.03 26.16 -68.41
N ASP A 1088 89.75 26.32 -69.52
CA ASP A 1088 90.33 25.23 -70.31
C ASP A 1088 89.34 24.19 -70.88
N ASN A 1089 88.04 24.49 -70.87
CA ASN A 1089 86.98 23.60 -71.36
C ASN A 1089 86.95 22.24 -70.64
N VAL A 1090 87.32 22.24 -69.35
CA VAL A 1090 87.26 21.07 -68.47
C VAL A 1090 85.83 20.89 -67.95
N LYS A 1091 85.27 19.69 -68.08
CA LYS A 1091 84.00 19.33 -67.42
C LYS A 1091 84.36 18.77 -66.05
N VAL A 1092 84.11 19.53 -65.00
CA VAL A 1092 84.38 19.14 -63.62
C VAL A 1092 83.06 19.04 -62.87
N GLY A 1093 82.90 18.01 -62.05
CA GLY A 1093 81.65 17.77 -61.36
C GLY A 1093 81.80 16.90 -60.14
N VAL A 1094 80.66 16.68 -59.49
CA VAL A 1094 80.50 15.79 -58.35
C VAL A 1094 79.49 14.72 -58.72
N GLU A 1095 79.76 13.51 -58.28
CA GLU A 1095 78.85 12.38 -58.36
C GLU A 1095 78.56 11.88 -56.93
N LEU A 1096 77.29 11.83 -56.59
CA LEU A 1096 76.76 11.42 -55.30
C LEU A 1096 75.98 10.12 -55.51
N THR A 1097 76.52 9.01 -54.98
CA THR A 1097 75.90 7.68 -55.08
C THR A 1097 75.73 7.04 -53.71
N GLY A 1098 74.74 6.15 -53.56
CA GLY A 1098 74.52 5.40 -52.30
C GLY A 1098 73.27 5.84 -51.53
N SER A 1099 73.04 5.21 -50.37
CA SER A 1099 71.91 5.57 -49.49
C SER A 1099 72.05 7.01 -48.99
N ALA A 1100 70.96 7.77 -48.92
CA ALA A 1100 70.96 9.14 -48.39
C ALA A 1100 71.52 9.25 -46.95
N THR A 1101 71.46 8.17 -46.17
CA THR A 1101 72.05 8.10 -44.82
C THR A 1101 73.56 7.86 -44.81
N GLN A 1102 74.13 7.33 -45.89
CA GLN A 1102 75.56 7.07 -46.07
C GLN A 1102 75.98 7.33 -47.52
N PRO A 1103 75.89 8.57 -48.00
CA PRO A 1103 76.16 8.86 -49.39
C PRO A 1103 77.67 8.90 -49.65
N VAL A 1104 78.09 8.46 -50.83
CA VAL A 1104 79.47 8.52 -51.31
C VAL A 1104 79.56 9.66 -52.32
N LEU A 1105 80.22 10.75 -51.94
CA LEU A 1105 80.51 11.89 -52.81
C LEU A 1105 81.89 11.69 -53.45
N THR A 1106 81.93 11.72 -54.78
CA THR A 1106 83.18 11.69 -55.55
C THR A 1106 83.27 12.90 -56.47
N VAL A 1107 84.47 13.48 -56.60
CA VAL A 1107 84.74 14.56 -57.56
C VAL A 1107 85.32 13.93 -58.82
N PHE A 1108 84.79 14.28 -59.98
CA PHE A 1108 85.24 13.80 -61.29
C PHE A 1108 85.60 14.95 -62.22
N SER A 1109 86.44 14.67 -63.21
CA SER A 1109 86.80 15.62 -64.26
C SER A 1109 86.95 14.93 -65.62
N GLU A 1110 86.64 15.64 -66.69
CA GLU A 1110 86.95 15.27 -68.07
C GLU A 1110 87.79 16.39 -68.71
N PRO A 1111 89.08 16.14 -69.05
CA PRO A 1111 89.83 14.89 -68.87
C PRO A 1111 90.10 14.54 -67.38
N ALA A 1112 90.34 13.25 -67.11
CA ALA A 1112 90.54 12.73 -65.75
C ALA A 1112 91.79 13.32 -65.09
N MET A 1113 91.63 13.82 -63.86
CA MET A 1113 92.68 14.42 -63.02
C MET A 1113 92.67 13.79 -61.62
N ASP A 1114 93.68 14.08 -60.80
CA ASP A 1114 93.62 13.73 -59.38
C ASP A 1114 92.52 14.52 -58.64
N GLN A 1115 92.04 14.00 -57.51
CA GLN A 1115 90.92 14.60 -56.78
C GLN A 1115 91.22 16.02 -56.29
N ALA A 1116 92.48 16.37 -56.01
CA ALA A 1116 92.85 17.70 -55.54
C ALA A 1116 92.74 18.74 -56.68
N GLN A 1117 93.21 18.38 -57.88
CA GLN A 1117 93.06 19.19 -59.09
C GLN A 1117 91.59 19.30 -59.53
N ALA A 1118 90.85 18.19 -59.51
CA ALA A 1118 89.43 18.21 -59.83
C ALA A 1118 88.66 19.07 -58.82
N LEU A 1119 88.96 18.98 -57.52
CA LEU A 1119 88.35 19.84 -56.50
C LEU A 1119 88.74 21.32 -56.67
N ALA A 1120 89.97 21.62 -57.08
CA ALA A 1120 90.38 22.99 -57.40
C ALA A 1120 89.60 23.58 -58.59
N TYR A 1121 89.44 22.82 -59.67
CA TYR A 1121 88.58 23.22 -60.80
C TYR A 1121 87.12 23.37 -60.37
N LEU A 1122 86.63 22.49 -59.49
CA LEU A 1122 85.26 22.55 -58.97
C LEU A 1122 85.03 23.82 -58.15
N LEU A 1123 85.95 24.20 -57.26
CA LEU A 1123 85.83 25.36 -56.38
C LEU A 1123 86.14 26.69 -57.09
N ASN A 1124 87.23 26.76 -57.85
CA ASN A 1124 87.78 28.01 -58.39
C ASN A 1124 87.52 28.22 -59.90
N GLY A 1125 87.04 27.19 -60.61
CA GLY A 1125 86.91 27.21 -62.07
C GLY A 1125 88.25 27.12 -62.81
N GLU A 1126 89.39 27.05 -62.10
CA GLU A 1126 90.74 27.01 -62.65
C GLU A 1126 91.69 26.16 -61.76
N PRO A 1127 92.81 25.65 -62.28
CA PRO A 1127 93.74 24.83 -61.50
C PRO A 1127 94.61 25.67 -60.56
N LEU A 1128 95.06 25.07 -59.45
CA LEU A 1128 96.00 25.71 -58.51
C LEU A 1128 97.36 26.03 -59.18
N GLY A 1129 97.94 27.19 -58.85
CA GLY A 1129 99.31 27.53 -59.24
C GLY A 1129 100.34 26.68 -58.48
N GLN A 1130 101.48 26.38 -59.11
CA GLN A 1130 102.55 25.52 -58.54
C GLN A 1130 103.18 26.03 -57.22
N SER A 1131 102.84 27.22 -56.74
CA SER A 1131 103.36 27.80 -55.48
C SER A 1131 102.53 27.53 -54.23
N ASP A 1132 101.30 27.01 -54.36
CA ASP A 1132 100.34 26.86 -53.25
C ASP A 1132 99.93 25.39 -53.02
N SER A 1133 100.89 24.47 -53.12
CA SER A 1133 100.66 23.02 -52.95
C SER A 1133 100.65 22.56 -51.48
N ASP A 1134 100.28 23.42 -50.53
CA ASP A 1134 100.22 23.06 -49.11
C ASP A 1134 98.78 22.70 -48.73
N ASN A 1135 98.54 21.45 -48.29
CA ASN A 1135 97.19 20.99 -47.95
C ASN A 1135 96.54 21.82 -46.83
N ASN A 1136 97.35 22.48 -45.99
CA ASN A 1136 96.87 23.36 -44.92
C ASN A 1136 96.30 24.68 -45.45
N THR A 1137 96.81 25.26 -46.53
CA THR A 1137 96.26 26.50 -47.11
C THR A 1137 94.94 26.22 -47.81
N MET A 1138 94.81 25.08 -48.50
CA MET A 1138 93.54 24.62 -49.09
C MET A 1138 92.46 24.37 -48.02
N LEU A 1139 92.83 23.69 -46.92
CA LEU A 1139 91.92 23.47 -45.79
C LEU A 1139 91.53 24.81 -45.12
N THR A 1140 92.47 25.75 -45.00
CA THR A 1140 92.21 27.07 -44.43
C THR A 1140 91.29 27.91 -45.33
N GLN A 1141 91.48 27.89 -46.64
CA GLN A 1141 90.59 28.55 -47.61
C GLN A 1141 89.19 27.93 -47.59
N PHE A 1142 89.08 26.61 -47.50
CA PHE A 1142 87.81 25.90 -47.37
C PHE A 1142 87.09 26.17 -46.02
N LEU A 1143 87.84 26.30 -44.92
CA LEU A 1143 87.30 26.67 -43.61
C LEU A 1143 86.85 28.14 -43.55
N LEU A 1144 87.56 29.04 -44.25
CA LEU A 1144 87.18 30.45 -44.38
C LEU A 1144 85.96 30.63 -45.29
N SER A 1145 85.85 29.89 -46.40
CA SER A 1145 84.68 29.92 -47.28
C SER A 1145 83.42 29.40 -46.57
N GLN A 1146 83.52 28.32 -45.79
CA GLN A 1146 82.41 27.84 -44.94
C GLN A 1146 81.98 28.85 -43.87
N SER A 1147 82.92 29.63 -43.33
CA SER A 1147 82.63 30.65 -42.31
C SER A 1147 81.82 31.83 -42.89
N ILE A 1148 81.98 32.09 -44.18
CA ILE A 1148 81.35 33.19 -44.92
C ILE A 1148 79.99 32.78 -45.50
N GLU A 1149 79.82 31.50 -45.88
CA GLU A 1149 78.59 30.89 -46.43
C GLU A 1149 77.33 31.12 -45.55
N ARG A 1150 77.51 31.28 -44.23
CA ARG A 1150 76.42 31.63 -43.29
C ARG A 1150 75.76 33.01 -43.54
N SER A 1151 76.32 33.84 -44.41
CA SER A 1151 75.88 35.23 -44.67
C SER A 1151 75.46 35.52 -46.12
N GLU A 1152 75.49 34.52 -47.02
CA GLU A 1152 75.56 34.71 -48.48
C GLU A 1152 74.27 35.16 -49.20
N GLY A 1153 73.10 35.10 -48.56
CA GLY A 1153 71.82 35.39 -49.25
C GLY A 1153 71.69 36.83 -49.80
N VAL A 1154 72.52 37.78 -49.34
CA VAL A 1154 72.36 39.21 -49.64
C VAL A 1154 73.27 39.70 -50.78
N VAL A 1155 74.50 39.17 -50.90
CA VAL A 1155 75.51 39.68 -51.85
C VAL A 1155 75.31 39.12 -53.26
N ALA A 1156 75.03 37.82 -53.39
CA ALA A 1156 74.78 37.18 -54.68
C ALA A 1156 73.50 37.74 -55.37
N LYS A 1157 72.39 37.90 -54.62
CA LYS A 1157 71.13 38.49 -55.13
C LYS A 1157 71.29 39.95 -55.59
N ALA A 1158 72.21 40.70 -54.98
CA ALA A 1158 72.51 42.07 -55.39
C ALA A 1158 73.31 42.12 -56.71
N GLY A 1159 74.25 41.19 -56.90
CA GLY A 1159 75.04 41.09 -58.13
C GLY A 1159 74.25 40.62 -59.35
N GLU A 1160 73.35 39.63 -59.20
CA GLU A 1160 72.48 39.16 -60.30
C GLU A 1160 71.54 40.28 -60.79
N LYS A 1161 71.01 41.11 -59.89
CA LYS A 1161 70.22 42.30 -60.25
C LYS A 1161 71.01 43.35 -61.02
N LEU A 1162 72.34 43.36 -60.87
CA LEU A 1162 73.27 44.25 -61.58
C LEU A 1162 73.83 43.62 -62.86
N GLY A 1163 73.37 42.42 -63.25
CA GLY A 1163 73.82 41.73 -64.45
C GLY A 1163 75.19 41.04 -64.31
N ILE A 1164 75.62 40.76 -63.07
CA ILE A 1164 76.86 40.03 -62.77
C ILE A 1164 76.47 38.61 -62.32
N ASN A 1165 76.91 37.61 -63.07
CA ASN A 1165 76.61 36.20 -62.84
C ASN A 1165 77.76 35.52 -62.07
N ASP A 1166 77.46 34.42 -61.37
CA ASP A 1166 78.45 33.60 -60.64
C ASP A 1166 79.30 34.43 -59.66
N VAL A 1167 78.60 35.25 -58.85
CA VAL A 1167 79.21 36.10 -57.82
C VAL A 1167 79.68 35.22 -56.67
N ASN A 1168 80.99 35.16 -56.50
CA ASN A 1168 81.69 34.33 -55.53
C ASN A 1168 82.51 35.22 -54.57
N LEU A 1169 82.50 34.88 -53.28
CA LEU A 1169 83.42 35.46 -52.30
C LEU A 1169 84.53 34.44 -52.01
N THR A 1170 85.75 34.77 -52.43
CA THR A 1170 86.92 33.89 -52.29
C THR A 1170 88.01 34.59 -51.50
N ALA A 1171 88.82 33.85 -50.74
CA ALA A 1171 90.00 34.38 -50.07
C ALA A 1171 91.24 34.05 -50.91
N LYS A 1172 92.00 35.06 -51.35
CA LYS A 1172 93.26 34.89 -52.10
C LYS A 1172 94.45 35.41 -51.31
N GLY A 1173 95.59 34.74 -51.48
CA GLY A 1173 96.84 35.05 -50.78
C GLY A 1173 97.02 34.28 -49.46
N SER A 1174 98.20 34.42 -48.86
CA SER A 1174 98.59 33.73 -47.62
C SER A 1174 99.35 34.67 -46.68
N GLY A 1175 99.08 34.62 -45.38
CA GLY A 1175 99.75 35.48 -44.38
C GLY A 1175 99.23 36.93 -44.40
N ASP A 1176 100.10 37.92 -44.21
CA ASP A 1176 99.73 39.34 -44.13
C ASP A 1176 99.16 39.90 -45.45
N SER A 1177 99.31 39.18 -46.58
CA SER A 1177 98.74 39.54 -47.89
C SER A 1177 97.43 38.80 -48.20
N THR A 1178 96.73 38.29 -47.19
CA THR A 1178 95.42 37.64 -47.37
C THR A 1178 94.38 38.70 -47.72
N GLN A 1179 93.68 38.51 -48.84
CA GLN A 1179 92.64 39.40 -49.33
C GLN A 1179 91.33 38.63 -49.51
N VAL A 1180 90.20 39.26 -49.19
CA VAL A 1180 88.86 38.80 -49.59
C VAL A 1180 88.54 39.39 -50.96
N GLU A 1181 88.33 38.52 -51.94
CA GLU A 1181 87.95 38.86 -53.31
C GLU A 1181 86.47 38.50 -53.54
N VAL A 1182 85.63 39.51 -53.74
CA VAL A 1182 84.31 39.34 -54.37
C VAL A 1182 84.54 39.31 -55.87
N SER A 1183 84.27 38.23 -56.57
CA SER A 1183 84.40 38.19 -58.04
C SER A 1183 83.13 37.68 -58.70
N GLY A 1184 82.86 38.11 -59.92
CA GLY A 1184 81.75 37.63 -60.72
C GLY A 1184 81.93 37.99 -62.18
N TYR A 1185 81.11 37.42 -63.06
CA TYR A 1185 81.23 37.54 -64.50
C TYR A 1185 80.11 38.39 -65.08
N ILE A 1186 80.45 39.47 -65.79
CA ILE A 1186 79.49 40.25 -66.58
C ILE A 1186 79.16 39.52 -67.89
N THR A 1187 80.17 38.88 -68.48
CA THR A 1187 80.03 37.97 -69.63
C THR A 1187 80.98 36.78 -69.44
N PRO A 1188 80.83 35.66 -70.18
CA PRO A 1188 81.77 34.52 -70.08
C PRO A 1188 83.25 34.87 -70.30
N ASN A 1189 83.54 36.07 -70.83
CA ASN A 1189 84.90 36.56 -71.06
C ASN A 1189 85.25 37.80 -70.24
N VAL A 1190 84.35 38.37 -69.45
CA VAL A 1190 84.61 39.59 -68.64
C VAL A 1190 84.31 39.27 -67.17
N GLN A 1191 85.35 39.09 -66.37
CA GLN A 1191 85.26 38.95 -64.92
C GLN A 1191 85.52 40.30 -64.27
N VAL A 1192 84.77 40.63 -63.23
CA VAL A 1192 85.00 41.78 -62.37
C VAL A 1192 85.21 41.26 -60.96
N SER A 1193 86.24 41.76 -60.29
CA SER A 1193 86.58 41.37 -58.93
C SER A 1193 86.87 42.60 -58.07
N TYR A 1194 86.31 42.63 -56.87
CA TYR A 1194 86.62 43.61 -55.83
C TYR A 1194 87.37 42.91 -54.70
N ARG A 1195 88.63 43.27 -54.52
CA ARG A 1195 89.57 42.70 -53.56
C ARG A 1195 89.71 43.66 -52.38
N VAL A 1196 89.65 43.15 -51.16
CA VAL A 1196 89.88 43.91 -49.92
C VAL A 1196 90.84 43.13 -49.05
N GLY A 1197 91.93 43.76 -48.62
CA GLY A 1197 92.87 43.15 -47.69
C GLY A 1197 92.24 42.83 -46.32
N VAL A 1198 92.54 41.65 -45.79
CA VAL A 1198 92.05 41.18 -44.49
C VAL A 1198 92.84 41.82 -43.35
N PHE A 1199 94.14 42.03 -43.56
CA PHE A 1199 95.06 42.61 -42.58
C PHE A 1199 95.49 44.05 -42.92
N ASP A 1200 95.36 44.45 -44.19
CA ASP A 1200 95.60 45.79 -44.70
C ASP A 1200 94.31 46.38 -45.35
N SER A 1201 93.91 47.59 -44.97
CA SER A 1201 92.60 48.16 -45.35
C SER A 1201 92.55 48.71 -46.78
N LEU A 1202 93.19 48.03 -47.73
CA LEU A 1202 93.29 48.45 -49.12
C LEU A 1202 92.27 47.70 -49.97
N SER A 1203 91.49 48.44 -50.75
CA SER A 1203 90.52 47.88 -51.67
C SER A 1203 90.88 48.18 -53.13
N GLU A 1204 90.66 47.20 -54.00
CA GLU A 1204 91.01 47.24 -55.41
C GLU A 1204 89.88 46.62 -56.23
N ILE A 1205 89.48 47.27 -57.32
CA ILE A 1205 88.59 46.70 -58.34
C ILE A 1205 89.44 46.28 -59.52
N ALA A 1206 89.37 45.01 -59.91
CA ALA A 1206 89.98 44.48 -61.11
C ALA A 1206 88.91 44.03 -62.10
N VAL A 1207 89.11 44.34 -63.38
CA VAL A 1207 88.30 43.86 -64.50
C VAL A 1207 89.22 43.04 -65.40
N ARG A 1208 88.98 41.74 -65.46
CA ARG A 1208 89.74 40.80 -66.27
C ARG A 1208 88.94 40.40 -67.50
N TYR A 1209 89.43 40.75 -68.68
CA TYR A 1209 88.89 40.34 -69.97
C TYR A 1209 89.72 39.22 -70.60
N ARG A 1210 89.09 38.07 -70.89
CA ARG A 1210 89.68 36.95 -71.61
C ARG A 1210 89.59 37.18 -73.11
N VAL A 1211 90.75 37.34 -73.77
CA VAL A 1211 90.83 37.62 -75.21
C VAL A 1211 90.76 36.31 -76.03
N PHE A 1212 91.51 35.29 -75.62
CA PHE A 1212 91.46 33.90 -76.13
C PHE A 1212 92.08 32.95 -75.09
N SER A 1213 92.04 31.63 -75.32
CA SER A 1213 92.53 30.60 -74.39
C SER A 1213 93.94 30.96 -73.90
N LYS A 1214 94.07 31.25 -72.61
CA LYS A 1214 95.32 31.62 -71.90
C LYS A 1214 95.87 33.06 -72.09
N MET A 1215 95.15 33.97 -72.75
CA MET A 1215 95.49 35.41 -72.78
C MET A 1215 94.40 36.29 -72.16
N TYR A 1216 94.78 37.05 -71.14
CA TYR A 1216 93.89 37.89 -70.35
C TYR A 1216 94.42 39.33 -70.31
N ILE A 1217 93.52 40.30 -70.37
CA ILE A 1217 93.78 41.71 -70.08
C ILE A 1217 93.14 41.99 -68.73
N GLU A 1218 93.92 42.26 -67.70
CA GLU A 1218 93.42 42.66 -66.39
C GLU A 1218 93.67 44.15 -66.19
N ALA A 1219 92.60 44.94 -66.02
CA ALA A 1219 92.69 46.32 -65.63
C ALA A 1219 92.33 46.41 -64.14
N THR A 1220 93.25 46.86 -63.30
CA THR A 1220 93.00 47.03 -61.86
C THR A 1220 93.01 48.50 -61.46
N SER A 1221 92.21 48.84 -60.46
CA SER A 1221 92.04 50.20 -59.95
C SER A 1221 91.90 50.16 -58.44
N GLY A 1222 92.84 50.80 -57.75
CA GLY A 1222 92.94 50.81 -56.29
C GLY A 1222 93.86 51.93 -55.81
N LEU A 1223 94.96 51.60 -55.14
CA LEU A 1223 96.03 52.56 -54.82
C LEU A 1223 96.79 53.06 -56.06
N TYR A 1224 96.89 52.19 -57.07
CA TYR A 1224 97.46 52.47 -58.38
C TYR A 1224 96.57 51.81 -59.43
N ASP A 1225 96.39 52.48 -60.57
CA ASP A 1225 95.68 51.89 -61.71
C ASP A 1225 96.70 51.21 -62.63
N SER A 1226 96.55 49.91 -62.89
CA SER A 1226 97.36 49.16 -63.86
C SER A 1226 96.50 48.48 -64.92
N ILE A 1227 97.08 48.28 -66.11
CA ILE A 1227 96.53 47.40 -67.13
C ILE A 1227 97.62 46.39 -67.48
N ASP A 1228 97.39 45.15 -67.08
CA ASP A 1228 98.31 44.04 -67.23
C ASP A 1228 97.81 43.09 -68.32
N LEU A 1229 98.72 42.72 -69.23
CA LEU A 1229 98.48 41.67 -70.22
C LEU A 1229 99.10 40.38 -69.71
N LEU A 1230 98.25 39.45 -69.29
CA LEU A 1230 98.63 38.20 -68.65
C LEU A 1230 98.52 37.07 -69.68
N TYR A 1231 99.63 36.41 -69.96
CA TYR A 1231 99.67 35.24 -70.84
C TYR A 1231 100.21 34.02 -70.10
N LYS A 1232 99.41 32.95 -70.04
CA LYS A 1232 99.77 31.71 -69.35
C LYS A 1232 100.23 30.67 -70.38
N PHE A 1233 101.41 30.09 -70.17
CA PHE A 1233 101.90 28.96 -70.97
C PHE A 1233 102.15 27.78 -70.03
N ASP A 1234 101.66 26.59 -70.40
CA ASP A 1234 101.97 25.36 -69.67
C ASP A 1234 103.06 24.60 -70.42
N ARG A 1235 104.10 24.17 -69.72
CA ARG A 1235 104.93 23.06 -70.16
C ARG A 1235 104.35 21.81 -69.51
N GLY A 1236 103.68 20.97 -70.30
CA GLY A 1236 103.20 19.68 -69.82
C GLY A 1236 104.36 18.82 -69.33
N GLU A 1237 104.14 18.16 -68.21
CA GLU A 1237 104.66 16.80 -67.96
C GLU A 1237 103.48 15.84 -67.92
#